data_AF-A0A8C9YYB2-F1
#
_entry.id   AF-A0A8C9YYB2-F1
#
_cell.length_a   1.000
_cell.length_b   1.000
_cell.length_c   1.000
_cell.angle_alpha   90.00
_cell.angle_beta   90.00
_cell.angle_gamma   90.00
#
_symmetry.space_group_name_H-M   'P 1'
#
loop_
_entity.id
_entity.type
_entity.pdbx_description
1 polymer ?
#
loop_
_entity_poly.entity_id
_entity_poly.type
_entity_poly.pdbx_seq_one_letter_code
_entity_poly.pdbx_strand_id
1 'polypeptide(L)'
;MCDSDWSVSPDPMHGPRRLEVVDIQSKQVTLRWEPFGYNVTRCHSYNLTVQYHYRPAGAASSTLPQHAVRNLPPFTNVSLRLVLSNPEGRRESQELLVLTDEDVPGAVPLDSVLGSSYEQQISLSWREPLQTYGVIRQYEISYKALSSFDTEFDLSNQSGKVFKPANETSHVFTGLYPGSTYSFTIKASTVKGFGPPVITQFTTKISAPLMPAYDQESPLNQTDSTVTVLLKPAQSRGAPVSKYQVVVEEERPRRQRRGSAEILRCYPVPIHFQNASVLSSQYYFSAELPVGELRAPTPFCIGDNRTYSGYWNAPLLPHKSYAIYYQAVSTANGVRSKVNIAEVAAMVDLFRRMFSGAATRKPEPEQEKQSDHTVKIAGAIAGILLFIIIFLGVILLMKKRKLAKKRKETLSSRQEMTLMVNNSQHATMVDTHSHTLNGRSDETSSLVQSHYKQRESEREAPPYQTGQLHPAIRVADLLQHITQMKCAEGYGFKEEYESFFEGQSAPWDSAKKDENRMKNRYGNIIAYDHSRVRLQPQDGESGSDYINANYVDVSPMQETVYDFWRMVWQENTAAIVMVTNLVEVGRVKCCKYWPDDTEIYGDMKVTLIETQLLSEYVIRTFAVEKRGVAEIREIRQFHFTGWPDHGVPLHATGLLGFIRRVKAKTPPTAGPTVVHCSAGAGRTGCFIVIDIMLDMAEREGVVDIYNCVRELRARRVNMVQTEEQYVFIHDAILEACLCGDTAIPANQLRSVYYEMNRLDPQTNSSQIKEEFRTLNMVTPTLRVEDCSIALLPRNHEKNRCMDVLPPDRCLPFLITIDGESSNYINAALMDSYKQPSAFIVTQHPLPNTVKDFWRLVLDYHCTSIVMLNDVDPAQLCPQYWPENGLHRLGSLQVEFVSADLEEDVISRIFRIYNTARPQDGYRMVQQFQFLGWPMYRDTPVSKRSFLKLVHQVDKWQDEYDGGEGRTVVHCLNGGGRSGAFCSVSIVCEMLRQQRCVDVFHAVKTLRNNKPNMVDLLEQYKFCYEVALEYLNSA
;
A
#
# COMPACT_ATOMS: atom_id res chain seq x y z
N MET A 1 -33.87 17.85 -80.11
CA MET A 1 -33.37 19.05 -80.81
C MET A 1 -32.86 20.02 -79.75
N CYS A 2 -31.67 20.57 -80.00
CA CYS A 2 -30.70 21.14 -79.04
C CYS A 2 -31.05 22.50 -78.41
N ASP A 3 -30.52 22.70 -77.19
CA ASP A 3 -29.75 23.85 -76.61
C ASP A 3 -30.21 25.31 -76.85
N SER A 4 -30.16 26.28 -75.91
CA SER A 4 -29.44 26.42 -74.63
C SER A 4 -29.97 27.63 -73.80
N ASP A 5 -29.65 27.62 -72.49
CA ASP A 5 -29.09 28.73 -71.68
C ASP A 5 -29.87 29.41 -70.50
N TRP A 6 -29.22 29.35 -69.32
CA TRP A 6 -29.33 30.07 -68.02
C TRP A 6 -30.47 29.80 -67.01
N SER A 7 -30.16 29.09 -65.91
CA SER A 7 -30.13 29.68 -64.55
C SER A 7 -29.48 28.74 -63.51
N VAL A 8 -28.54 29.29 -62.75
CA VAL A 8 -27.87 28.67 -61.60
C VAL A 8 -28.50 29.22 -60.32
N SER A 9 -28.93 28.32 -59.42
CA SER A 9 -28.96 28.44 -57.93
C SER A 9 -30.05 29.31 -57.25
N PRO A 10 -30.23 29.30 -55.89
CA PRO A 10 -29.40 28.57 -54.90
C PRO A 10 -30.08 28.01 -53.61
N ASP A 11 -29.41 27.01 -53.03
CA ASP A 11 -29.29 26.73 -51.59
C ASP A 11 -29.08 28.04 -50.77
N PRO A 12 -29.46 28.17 -49.48
CA PRO A 12 -29.21 29.41 -48.74
C PRO A 12 -27.74 29.85 -48.87
N MET A 13 -27.51 31.10 -49.33
CA MET A 13 -26.19 31.56 -49.80
C MET A 13 -25.11 31.39 -48.72
N HIS A 14 -25.47 31.69 -47.47
CA HIS A 14 -24.62 31.53 -46.29
C HIS A 14 -25.49 31.14 -45.07
N GLY A 15 -24.88 30.52 -44.06
CA GLY A 15 -25.54 30.25 -42.77
C GLY A 15 -25.77 31.53 -41.94
N PRO A 16 -26.57 31.45 -40.86
CA PRO A 16 -26.83 32.59 -39.97
C PRO A 16 -25.54 33.24 -39.44
N ARG A 17 -25.48 34.57 -39.53
CA ARG A 17 -24.32 35.38 -39.12
C ARG A 17 -24.65 36.23 -37.88
N ARG A 18 -23.60 36.62 -37.15
CA ARG A 18 -23.68 37.44 -35.93
C ARG A 18 -24.58 36.85 -34.84
N LEU A 19 -24.45 35.54 -34.60
CA LEU A 19 -25.10 34.89 -33.46
C LEU A 19 -24.39 35.34 -32.17
N GLU A 20 -25.11 36.08 -31.32
CA GLU A 20 -24.59 36.68 -30.09
C GLU A 20 -25.49 36.32 -28.90
N VAL A 21 -24.88 36.23 -27.72
CA VAL A 21 -25.61 36.12 -26.44
C VAL A 21 -25.90 37.51 -25.91
N VAL A 22 -27.17 37.76 -25.58
CA VAL A 22 -27.66 39.03 -25.04
C VAL A 22 -27.75 38.98 -23.52
N ASP A 23 -28.14 37.83 -22.96
CA ASP A 23 -28.34 37.65 -21.52
C ASP A 23 -28.11 36.19 -21.12
N ILE A 24 -27.52 35.98 -19.95
CA ILE A 24 -27.25 34.66 -19.36
C ILE A 24 -27.83 34.65 -17.95
N GLN A 25 -28.71 33.69 -17.68
CA GLN A 25 -29.26 33.42 -16.36
C GLN A 25 -29.03 31.94 -16.03
N SER A 26 -29.28 31.55 -14.77
CA SER A 26 -29.00 30.19 -14.31
C SER A 26 -29.82 29.13 -15.04
N LYS A 27 -30.96 29.49 -15.65
CA LYS A 27 -31.83 28.54 -16.38
C LYS A 27 -32.25 29.02 -17.76
N GLN A 28 -31.63 30.09 -18.26
CA GLN A 28 -32.01 30.72 -19.52
C GLN A 28 -30.81 31.38 -20.19
N VAL A 29 -30.71 31.22 -21.51
CA VAL A 29 -29.79 31.99 -22.36
C VAL A 29 -30.58 32.67 -23.46
N THR A 30 -30.37 33.98 -23.64
CA THR A 30 -31.05 34.76 -24.68
C THR A 30 -30.09 35.04 -25.83
N LEU A 31 -30.48 34.62 -27.03
CA LEU A 31 -29.70 34.73 -28.26
C LEU A 31 -30.27 35.78 -29.20
N ARG A 32 -29.39 36.46 -29.94
CA ARG A 32 -29.73 37.40 -31.01
C ARG A 32 -28.90 37.10 -32.26
N TRP A 33 -29.48 37.33 -33.44
CA TRP A 33 -28.78 37.16 -34.72
C TRP A 33 -29.22 38.21 -35.73
N GLU A 34 -28.48 38.29 -36.84
CA GLU A 34 -28.79 39.18 -37.95
C GLU A 34 -30.09 38.75 -38.66
N PRO A 35 -31.04 39.66 -38.94
CA PRO A 35 -32.26 39.35 -39.68
C PRO A 35 -31.97 38.85 -41.11
N PHE A 36 -32.74 37.87 -41.58
CA PHE A 36 -32.59 37.33 -42.94
C PHE A 36 -33.42 38.14 -43.95
N GLY A 37 -32.77 38.57 -45.04
CA GLY A 37 -33.46 39.12 -46.22
C GLY A 37 -33.52 38.11 -47.37
N TYR A 38 -34.33 38.40 -48.40
CA TYR A 38 -34.45 37.58 -49.61
C TYR A 38 -33.09 37.24 -50.26
N ASN A 39 -32.13 38.16 -50.17
CA ASN A 39 -30.77 37.98 -50.70
C ASN A 39 -29.98 36.84 -50.02
N VAL A 40 -30.38 36.44 -48.80
CA VAL A 40 -29.75 35.37 -48.01
C VAL A 40 -30.54 34.06 -48.13
N THR A 41 -31.87 34.12 -48.04
CA THR A 41 -32.75 32.94 -48.02
C THR A 41 -33.08 32.42 -49.41
N ARG A 42 -33.04 33.30 -50.42
CA ARG A 42 -33.42 33.03 -51.83
C ARG A 42 -34.86 32.54 -52.03
N CYS A 43 -35.66 32.57 -50.97
CA CYS A 43 -37.07 32.21 -50.94
C CYS A 43 -37.83 33.13 -49.96
N HIS A 44 -39.15 33.24 -50.15
CA HIS A 44 -40.04 34.01 -49.27
C HIS A 44 -40.44 33.25 -47.99
N SER A 45 -40.17 31.94 -47.91
CA SER A 45 -40.50 31.07 -46.77
C SER A 45 -39.30 30.22 -46.35
N TYR A 46 -38.91 30.30 -45.08
CA TYR A 46 -37.80 29.55 -44.49
C TYR A 46 -38.13 29.16 -43.03
N ASN A 47 -37.48 28.12 -42.52
CA ASN A 47 -37.56 27.71 -41.12
C ASN A 47 -36.21 27.96 -40.43
N LEU A 48 -36.26 28.44 -39.20
CA LEU A 48 -35.09 28.64 -38.37
C LEU A 48 -35.26 27.89 -37.04
N THR A 49 -34.28 27.05 -36.74
CA THR A 49 -34.23 26.21 -35.54
C THR A 49 -32.99 26.53 -34.73
N VAL A 50 -33.16 26.81 -33.44
CA VAL A 50 -32.06 26.87 -32.47
C VAL A 50 -31.82 25.46 -31.97
N GLN A 51 -30.66 24.90 -32.27
CA GLN A 51 -30.21 23.64 -31.71
C GLN A 51 -29.29 23.91 -30.54
N TYR A 52 -29.54 23.24 -29.42
CA TYR A 52 -28.70 23.37 -28.23
C TYR A 52 -28.38 22.01 -27.63
N HIS A 53 -27.13 21.84 -27.25
CA HIS A 53 -26.64 20.61 -26.65
C HIS A 53 -26.10 20.92 -25.26
N TYR A 54 -26.83 20.42 -24.27
CA TYR A 54 -26.39 20.10 -22.91
C TYR A 54 -26.95 18.71 -22.59
N ARG A 55 -26.51 18.01 -21.55
CA ARG A 55 -27.11 16.70 -21.22
C ARG A 55 -28.36 16.92 -20.35
N PRO A 56 -29.58 16.55 -20.80
CA PRO A 56 -30.00 16.00 -22.10
C PRO A 56 -30.34 17.08 -23.16
N ALA A 57 -30.08 16.79 -24.44
CA ALA A 57 -30.14 17.77 -25.54
C ALA A 57 -31.58 18.14 -25.93
N GLY A 58 -31.79 19.39 -26.37
CA GLY A 58 -33.09 19.89 -26.81
C GLY A 58 -32.99 20.77 -28.06
N ALA A 59 -34.12 20.98 -28.74
CA ALA A 59 -34.20 21.86 -29.90
C ALA A 59 -35.46 22.72 -29.82
N ALA A 60 -35.33 24.00 -30.21
CA ALA A 60 -36.44 24.95 -30.23
C ALA A 60 -36.49 25.67 -31.59
N SER A 61 -37.70 25.94 -32.13
CA SER A 61 -37.88 26.66 -33.40
C SER A 61 -38.34 28.10 -33.13
N SER A 62 -37.82 29.06 -33.90
CA SER A 62 -38.18 30.49 -33.79
C SER A 62 -37.93 31.22 -35.10
N THR A 63 -38.86 32.07 -35.52
CA THR A 63 -38.74 32.92 -36.73
C THR A 63 -38.34 34.37 -36.43
N LEU A 64 -38.32 34.77 -35.16
CA LEU A 64 -37.96 36.12 -34.69
C LEU A 64 -36.45 36.26 -34.52
N PRO A 65 -35.82 37.43 -34.78
CA PRO A 65 -34.35 37.64 -34.72
C PRO A 65 -33.74 37.56 -33.30
N GLN A 66 -34.54 37.19 -32.30
CA GLN A 66 -34.14 36.98 -30.92
C GLN A 66 -34.94 35.81 -30.33
N HIS A 67 -34.30 34.95 -29.54
CA HIS A 67 -34.96 33.82 -28.89
C HIS A 67 -34.32 33.49 -27.53
N ALA A 68 -35.16 33.17 -26.55
CA ALA A 68 -34.73 32.77 -25.21
C ALA A 68 -34.87 31.26 -25.03
N VAL A 69 -33.73 30.57 -24.90
CA VAL A 69 -33.68 29.14 -24.56
C VAL A 69 -33.87 29.02 -23.05
N ARG A 70 -34.97 28.38 -22.61
CA ARG A 70 -35.36 28.24 -21.19
C ARG A 70 -35.16 26.80 -20.70
N ASN A 71 -35.26 26.60 -19.39
CA ASN A 71 -35.12 25.30 -18.71
C ASN A 71 -33.72 24.68 -18.82
N LEU A 72 -32.70 25.53 -18.91
CA LEU A 72 -31.31 25.09 -18.86
C LEU A 72 -30.92 24.71 -17.42
N PRO A 73 -30.04 23.71 -17.22
CA PRO A 73 -29.45 23.43 -15.92
C PRO A 73 -28.48 24.54 -15.51
N PRO A 74 -28.49 25.01 -14.24
CA PRO A 74 -27.52 25.98 -13.73
C PRO A 74 -26.08 25.53 -13.87
N PHE A 75 -25.16 26.50 -13.94
CA PHE A 75 -23.72 26.29 -14.05
C PHE A 75 -23.29 25.19 -15.05
N THR A 76 -23.92 25.15 -16.22
CA THR A 76 -23.68 24.13 -17.25
C THR A 76 -23.23 24.77 -18.57
N ASN A 77 -22.23 24.16 -19.21
CA ASN A 77 -21.81 24.54 -20.57
C ASN A 77 -22.88 24.11 -21.57
N VAL A 78 -23.42 25.08 -22.30
CA VAL A 78 -24.42 24.91 -23.35
C VAL A 78 -23.79 25.27 -24.69
N SER A 79 -23.76 24.31 -25.61
CA SER A 79 -23.45 24.56 -27.02
C SER A 79 -24.73 24.99 -27.74
N LEU A 80 -24.66 26.09 -28.48
CA LEU A 80 -25.78 26.73 -29.17
C LEU A 80 -25.41 26.93 -30.65
N ARG A 81 -26.29 26.50 -31.56
CA ARG A 81 -26.14 26.79 -33.00
C ARG A 81 -27.50 27.07 -33.65
N LEU A 82 -27.50 27.95 -34.64
CA LEU A 82 -28.68 28.23 -35.46
C LEU A 82 -28.65 27.40 -36.73
N VAL A 83 -29.79 26.86 -37.09
CA VAL A 83 -30.01 26.07 -38.29
C VAL A 83 -31.07 26.74 -39.14
N LEU A 84 -30.67 27.20 -40.32
CA LEU A 84 -31.56 27.73 -41.34
C LEU A 84 -31.86 26.64 -42.37
N SER A 85 -33.13 26.39 -42.64
CA SER A 85 -33.56 25.43 -43.66
C SER A 85 -34.69 25.99 -44.53
N ASN A 86 -34.66 25.65 -45.82
CA ASN A 86 -35.76 25.82 -46.76
C ASN A 86 -35.98 24.48 -47.53
N PRO A 87 -37.00 24.36 -48.39
CA PRO A 87 -37.23 23.12 -49.15
C PRO A 87 -36.05 22.67 -50.02
N GLU A 88 -35.17 23.61 -50.39
CA GLU A 88 -34.06 23.40 -51.32
C GLU A 88 -32.73 23.05 -50.60
N GLY A 89 -32.61 23.28 -49.28
CA GLY A 89 -31.48 22.83 -48.48
C GLY A 89 -31.27 23.51 -47.11
N ARG A 90 -30.10 23.28 -46.49
CA ARG A 90 -29.82 23.56 -45.07
C ARG A 90 -28.45 24.21 -44.87
N ARG A 91 -28.37 25.21 -43.97
CA ARG A 91 -27.12 25.87 -43.54
C ARG A 91 -27.11 26.12 -42.02
N GLU A 92 -25.94 26.04 -41.41
CA GLU A 92 -25.76 26.19 -39.95
C GLU A 92 -24.88 27.42 -39.64
N SER A 93 -25.06 28.00 -38.44
CA SER A 93 -24.18 29.05 -37.91
C SER A 93 -22.92 28.44 -37.29
N GLN A 94 -21.98 29.32 -36.92
CA GLN A 94 -20.93 28.93 -35.97
C GLN A 94 -21.56 28.49 -34.64
N GLU A 95 -20.89 27.56 -33.98
CA GLU A 95 -21.27 27.05 -32.66
C GLU A 95 -20.82 28.05 -31.58
N LEU A 96 -21.72 28.35 -30.64
CA LEU A 96 -21.49 29.24 -29.53
C LEU A 96 -21.54 28.46 -28.22
N LEU A 97 -20.47 28.52 -27.43
CA LEU A 97 -20.37 27.86 -26.13
C LEU A 97 -20.61 28.89 -25.03
N VAL A 98 -21.58 28.62 -24.15
CA VAL A 98 -21.99 29.52 -23.07
C VAL A 98 -22.14 28.75 -21.76
N LEU A 99 -21.58 29.27 -20.67
CA LEU A 99 -21.80 28.75 -19.33
C LEU A 99 -22.98 29.51 -18.67
N THR A 100 -24.01 28.81 -18.22
CA THR A 100 -25.12 29.43 -17.46
C THR A 100 -24.67 29.88 -16.06
N ASP A 101 -25.34 30.88 -15.49
CA ASP A 101 -25.07 31.36 -14.12
C ASP A 101 -25.22 30.27 -13.03
N GLU A 102 -24.56 30.47 -11.89
CA GLU A 102 -24.74 29.65 -10.68
C GLU A 102 -26.14 29.82 -10.06
N ASP A 103 -26.59 28.83 -9.29
CA ASP A 103 -27.81 28.85 -8.44
C ASP A 103 -27.43 28.37 -7.01
N VAL A 104 -28.37 28.41 -6.07
CA VAL A 104 -28.16 27.81 -4.74
C VAL A 104 -28.01 26.29 -4.87
N PRO A 105 -27.12 25.64 -4.10
CA PRO A 105 -26.92 24.20 -4.20
C PRO A 105 -28.12 23.42 -3.66
N GLY A 106 -28.23 22.14 -4.01
CA GLY A 106 -29.15 21.19 -3.41
C GLY A 106 -28.78 20.82 -1.97
N ALA A 107 -29.62 20.00 -1.33
CA ALA A 107 -29.32 19.47 0.00
C ALA A 107 -28.12 18.51 -0.07
N VAL A 108 -27.33 18.49 1.01
CA VAL A 108 -26.34 17.44 1.24
C VAL A 108 -27.06 16.09 1.29
N PRO A 109 -26.56 15.03 0.61
CA PRO A 109 -27.25 13.75 0.56
C PRO A 109 -27.38 13.14 1.96
N LEU A 110 -28.60 12.81 2.40
CA LEU A 110 -28.86 12.32 3.76
C LEU A 110 -28.10 11.01 4.06
N ASP A 111 -28.04 10.12 3.09
CA ASP A 111 -27.29 8.86 3.11
C ASP A 111 -25.77 9.06 3.24
N SER A 112 -25.26 10.25 2.89
CA SER A 112 -23.84 10.57 3.02
C SER A 112 -23.43 11.03 4.41
N VAL A 113 -24.39 11.36 5.28
CA VAL A 113 -24.08 11.93 6.59
C VAL A 113 -23.80 10.81 7.59
N LEU A 114 -22.52 10.53 7.80
CA LEU A 114 -22.04 9.49 8.70
C LEU A 114 -21.61 10.08 10.04
N GLY A 115 -21.91 9.38 11.14
CA GLY A 115 -21.56 9.82 12.48
C GLY A 115 -20.98 8.70 13.32
N SER A 116 -19.77 8.92 13.85
CA SER A 116 -19.14 8.03 14.84
C SER A 116 -19.30 8.64 16.24
N SER A 117 -20.03 7.92 17.11
CA SER A 117 -20.33 8.39 18.47
C SER A 117 -19.38 7.83 19.52
N TYR A 118 -18.82 8.72 20.33
CA TYR A 118 -17.97 8.44 21.49
C TYR A 118 -18.65 8.93 22.78
N GLU A 119 -17.97 8.85 23.92
CA GLU A 119 -18.55 9.23 25.21
C GLU A 119 -18.86 10.73 25.30
N GLN A 120 -17.97 11.61 24.82
CA GLN A 120 -18.17 13.06 24.86
C GLN A 120 -17.96 13.75 23.51
N GLN A 121 -18.01 12.96 22.44
CA GLN A 121 -17.66 13.42 21.10
C GLN A 121 -18.50 12.73 20.03
N ILE A 122 -18.84 13.46 18.98
CA ILE A 122 -19.45 12.91 17.76
C ILE A 122 -18.63 13.42 16.58
N SER A 123 -18.02 12.49 15.83
CA SER A 123 -17.36 12.80 14.56
C SER A 123 -18.39 12.66 13.44
N LEU A 124 -18.64 13.75 12.72
CA LEU A 124 -19.60 13.83 11.62
C LEU A 124 -18.86 14.01 10.30
N SER A 125 -19.22 13.25 9.28
CA SER A 125 -18.75 13.46 7.90
C SER A 125 -19.93 13.46 6.92
N TRP A 126 -19.81 14.19 5.82
CA TRP A 126 -20.83 14.29 4.78
C TRP A 126 -20.19 14.35 3.39
N ARG A 127 -20.99 14.22 2.33
CA ARG A 127 -20.55 14.50 0.95
C ARG A 127 -21.13 15.81 0.46
N GLU A 128 -20.56 16.34 -0.61
CA GLU A 128 -21.11 17.52 -1.28
C GLU A 128 -22.52 17.25 -1.87
N PRO A 129 -23.35 18.28 -2.08
CA PRO A 129 -24.64 18.13 -2.74
C PRO A 129 -24.52 17.54 -4.14
N LEU A 130 -25.37 16.55 -4.48
CA LEU A 130 -25.42 15.96 -5.83
C LEU A 130 -25.73 17.00 -6.92
N GLN A 131 -26.46 18.04 -6.53
CA GLN A 131 -26.82 19.17 -7.38
C GLN A 131 -26.11 20.41 -6.85
N THR A 132 -24.84 20.60 -7.22
CA THR A 132 -24.05 21.73 -6.72
C THR A 132 -24.51 23.07 -7.30
N TYR A 133 -25.00 23.07 -8.54
CA TYR A 133 -25.49 24.24 -9.28
C TYR A 133 -24.52 25.45 -9.29
N GLY A 134 -23.23 25.20 -9.07
CA GLY A 134 -22.21 26.22 -8.90
C GLY A 134 -21.03 25.68 -8.10
N VAL A 135 -20.11 26.58 -7.71
CA VAL A 135 -18.95 26.23 -6.90
C VAL A 135 -19.32 26.33 -5.43
N ILE A 136 -19.28 25.21 -4.71
CA ILE A 136 -19.51 25.19 -3.26
C ILE A 136 -18.43 26.04 -2.57
N ARG A 137 -18.86 26.91 -1.65
CA ARG A 137 -17.99 27.84 -0.90
C ARG A 137 -17.79 27.41 0.54
N GLN A 138 -18.87 27.00 1.20
CA GLN A 138 -18.85 26.61 2.61
C GLN A 138 -20.04 25.72 2.97
N TYR A 139 -19.90 25.04 4.11
CA TYR A 139 -20.94 24.30 4.82
C TYR A 139 -21.23 24.96 6.17
N GLU A 140 -22.51 25.09 6.52
CA GLU A 140 -22.95 25.43 7.88
C GLU A 140 -23.49 24.17 8.54
N ILE A 141 -22.95 23.81 9.71
CA ILE A 141 -23.41 22.68 10.52
C ILE A 141 -23.84 23.22 11.87
N SER A 142 -25.13 23.12 12.18
CA SER A 142 -25.67 23.44 13.50
C SER A 142 -26.07 22.17 14.24
N TYR A 143 -25.87 22.15 15.57
CA TYR A 143 -26.23 21.02 16.41
C TYR A 143 -27.02 21.45 17.64
N LYS A 144 -27.88 20.56 18.14
CA LYS A 144 -28.69 20.77 19.34
C LYS A 144 -28.97 19.47 20.06
N ALA A 145 -28.74 19.43 21.38
CA ALA A 145 -29.16 18.31 22.22
C ALA A 145 -30.69 18.20 22.29
N LEU A 146 -31.19 16.98 22.16
CA LEU A 146 -32.61 16.65 22.17
C LEU A 146 -33.03 15.95 23.47
N SER A 147 -32.23 15.00 23.93
CA SER A 147 -32.54 14.17 25.11
C SER A 147 -31.28 13.55 25.71
N SER A 148 -31.34 13.11 26.96
CA SER A 148 -30.29 12.33 27.62
C SER A 148 -30.88 11.17 28.40
N PHE A 149 -30.13 10.06 28.50
CA PHE A 149 -30.45 8.99 29.43
C PHE A 149 -30.21 9.41 30.89
N ASP A 150 -29.37 10.41 31.13
CA ASP A 150 -29.13 10.97 32.45
C ASP A 150 -29.98 12.22 32.66
N THR A 151 -30.99 12.12 33.52
CA THR A 151 -31.92 13.22 33.78
C THR A 151 -31.29 14.38 34.56
N GLU A 152 -30.07 14.22 35.08
CA GLU A 152 -29.36 15.28 35.79
C GLU A 152 -28.67 16.29 34.84
N PHE A 153 -28.54 15.98 33.55
CA PHE A 153 -27.91 16.90 32.59
C PHE A 153 -28.86 18.01 32.12
N ASP A 154 -28.43 19.27 32.30
CA ASP A 154 -29.08 20.43 31.69
C ASP A 154 -28.67 20.60 30.22
N LEU A 155 -29.57 20.21 29.31
CA LEU A 155 -29.32 20.23 27.87
C LEU A 155 -29.39 21.63 27.23
N SER A 156 -29.80 22.66 27.97
CA SER A 156 -30.01 24.00 27.42
C SER A 156 -28.75 24.61 26.77
N ASN A 157 -27.57 24.29 27.34
CA ASN A 157 -26.27 24.78 26.88
C ASN A 157 -25.61 23.90 25.80
N GLN A 158 -26.27 22.84 25.34
CA GLN A 158 -25.71 21.86 24.40
C GLN A 158 -26.19 22.11 22.96
N SER A 159 -25.92 23.31 22.44
CA SER A 159 -26.20 23.68 21.05
C SER A 159 -25.14 24.61 20.49
N GLY A 160 -24.97 24.63 19.16
CA GLY A 160 -23.97 25.46 18.51
C GLY A 160 -24.03 25.39 16.99
N LYS A 161 -23.17 26.16 16.33
CA LYS A 161 -22.98 26.13 14.88
C LYS A 161 -21.52 26.27 14.49
N VAL A 162 -21.12 25.61 13.42
CA VAL A 162 -19.77 25.68 12.86
C VAL A 162 -19.85 25.89 11.35
N PHE A 163 -18.90 26.64 10.82
CA PHE A 163 -18.74 26.85 9.38
C PHE A 163 -17.50 26.13 8.90
N LYS A 164 -17.62 25.46 7.76
CA LYS A 164 -16.54 24.70 7.14
C LYS A 164 -16.33 25.15 5.70
N PRO A 165 -15.08 25.36 5.25
CA PRO A 165 -14.82 25.66 3.85
C PRO A 165 -15.21 24.46 2.97
N ALA A 166 -15.38 24.69 1.66
CA ALA A 166 -15.86 23.66 0.73
C ALA A 166 -15.01 22.38 0.67
N ASN A 167 -13.72 22.46 1.01
CA ASN A 167 -12.80 21.32 1.07
C ASN A 167 -12.86 20.54 2.41
N GLU A 168 -13.61 21.00 3.40
CA GLU A 168 -13.80 20.33 4.68
C GLU A 168 -15.20 19.74 4.80
N THR A 169 -15.33 18.43 4.56
CA THR A 169 -16.60 17.69 4.65
C THR A 169 -16.71 16.83 5.91
N SER A 170 -15.96 17.17 6.95
CA SER A 170 -16.05 16.50 8.26
C SER A 170 -15.79 17.46 9.42
N HIS A 171 -16.36 17.14 10.58
CA HIS A 171 -16.13 17.87 11.82
C HIS A 171 -16.32 16.99 13.05
N VAL A 172 -15.45 17.17 14.05
CA VAL A 172 -15.55 16.50 15.35
C VAL A 172 -16.11 17.46 16.39
N PHE A 173 -17.33 17.19 16.84
CA PHE A 173 -17.95 17.91 17.95
C PHE A 173 -17.47 17.30 19.26
N THR A 174 -16.83 18.11 20.11
CA THR A 174 -16.30 17.70 21.42
C THR A 174 -17.02 18.40 22.56
N GLY A 175 -16.85 17.92 23.79
CA GLY A 175 -17.53 18.49 24.96
C GLY A 175 -19.03 18.19 25.03
N LEU A 176 -19.48 17.18 24.27
CA LEU A 176 -20.86 16.71 24.30
C LEU A 176 -21.10 15.90 25.57
N TYR A 177 -22.31 15.98 26.12
CA TYR A 177 -22.69 15.15 27.26
C TYR A 177 -22.81 13.65 26.87
N PRO A 178 -22.29 12.73 27.70
CA PRO A 178 -22.47 11.28 27.49
C PRO A 178 -23.92 10.85 27.49
N GLY A 179 -24.22 9.75 26.80
CA GLY A 179 -25.57 9.19 26.72
C GLY A 179 -26.66 10.16 26.26
N SER A 180 -26.31 11.15 25.46
CA SER A 180 -27.21 12.23 25.03
C SER A 180 -27.36 12.25 23.51
N THR A 181 -28.58 12.46 23.03
CA THR A 181 -28.93 12.48 21.61
C THR A 181 -28.89 13.90 21.07
N TYR A 182 -28.18 14.11 19.97
CA TYR A 182 -27.99 15.40 19.31
C TYR A 182 -28.57 15.36 17.91
N SER A 183 -29.24 16.44 17.51
CA SER A 183 -29.62 16.71 16.13
C SER A 183 -28.57 17.58 15.46
N PHE A 184 -28.14 17.21 14.25
CA PHE A 184 -27.24 17.99 13.40
C PHE A 184 -27.97 18.42 12.12
N THR A 185 -27.85 19.69 11.75
CA THR A 185 -28.41 20.30 10.53
C THR A 185 -27.28 20.83 9.66
N ILE A 186 -27.14 20.35 8.43
CA ILE A 186 -26.07 20.71 7.48
C ILE A 186 -26.66 21.43 6.27
N LYS A 187 -26.07 22.56 5.85
CA LYS A 187 -26.39 23.31 4.62
C LYS A 187 -25.12 23.63 3.85
N ALA A 188 -25.14 23.55 2.52
CA ALA A 188 -24.06 24.01 1.64
C ALA A 188 -24.42 25.36 1.00
N SER A 189 -23.44 26.16 0.59
CA SER A 189 -23.68 27.40 -0.15
C SER A 189 -22.78 27.58 -1.37
N THR A 190 -23.34 28.19 -2.42
CA THR A 190 -22.59 28.80 -3.55
C THR A 190 -22.50 30.32 -3.37
N VAL A 191 -22.02 31.04 -4.38
CA VAL A 191 -22.06 32.53 -4.39
C VAL A 191 -23.49 33.09 -4.36
N LYS A 192 -24.52 32.29 -4.68
CA LYS A 192 -25.93 32.69 -4.65
C LYS A 192 -26.58 32.48 -3.28
N GLY A 193 -25.93 31.78 -2.35
CA GLY A 193 -26.41 31.57 -0.98
C GLY A 193 -26.53 30.11 -0.57
N PHE A 194 -27.14 29.87 0.60
CA PHE A 194 -27.32 28.54 1.17
C PHE A 194 -28.48 27.78 0.54
N GLY A 195 -28.22 26.52 0.21
CA GLY A 195 -29.21 25.53 -0.20
C GLY A 195 -30.06 25.01 0.97
N PRO A 196 -30.99 24.09 0.69
CA PRO A 196 -31.84 23.47 1.71
C PRO A 196 -31.02 22.62 2.71
N PRO A 197 -31.45 22.55 3.98
CA PRO A 197 -30.77 21.75 5.01
C PRO A 197 -31.05 20.26 4.92
N VAL A 198 -30.11 19.46 5.46
CA VAL A 198 -30.32 18.07 5.85
C VAL A 198 -30.19 17.91 7.36
N ILE A 199 -31.02 17.06 7.98
CA ILE A 199 -31.05 16.85 9.43
C ILE A 199 -30.81 15.37 9.77
N THR A 200 -29.94 15.11 10.75
CA THR A 200 -29.59 13.77 11.24
C THR A 200 -29.46 13.78 12.76
N GLN A 201 -29.52 12.60 13.41
CA GLN A 201 -29.42 12.46 14.86
C GLN A 201 -28.41 11.38 15.26
N PHE A 202 -27.61 11.67 16.28
CA PHE A 202 -26.62 10.73 16.85
C PHE A 202 -26.63 10.79 18.38
N THR A 203 -26.41 9.65 19.02
CA THR A 203 -26.39 9.52 20.49
C THR A 203 -24.99 9.17 20.99
N THR A 204 -24.43 10.01 21.86
CA THR A 204 -23.13 9.74 22.51
C THR A 204 -23.20 8.46 23.34
N LYS A 205 -22.07 7.77 23.49
CA LYS A 205 -21.96 6.59 24.35
C LYS A 205 -22.09 6.99 25.82
N ILE A 206 -22.61 6.10 26.65
CA ILE A 206 -22.63 6.30 28.10
C ILE A 206 -21.20 6.17 28.66
N SER A 207 -20.87 6.92 29.70
CA SER A 207 -19.59 6.82 30.41
C SER A 207 -19.73 5.93 31.65
N ALA A 208 -18.59 5.49 32.18
CA ALA A 208 -18.59 4.81 33.48
C ALA A 208 -18.99 5.81 34.59
N PRO A 209 -19.83 5.39 35.56
CA PRO A 209 -20.19 6.22 36.70
C PRO A 209 -18.94 6.64 37.48
N LEU A 210 -18.96 7.83 38.07
CA LEU A 210 -17.83 8.35 38.82
C LEU A 210 -17.92 7.85 40.27
N MET A 211 -16.94 7.05 40.68
CA MET A 211 -16.82 6.61 42.07
C MET A 211 -16.25 7.75 42.93
N PRO A 212 -16.77 7.99 44.14
CA PRO A 212 -16.16 8.91 45.08
C PRO A 212 -14.78 8.41 45.52
N ALA A 213 -13.90 9.34 45.92
CA ALA A 213 -12.59 8.98 46.45
C ALA A 213 -12.72 8.28 47.81
N TYR A 214 -11.98 7.18 47.96
CA TYR A 214 -11.80 6.43 49.21
C TYR A 214 -10.32 6.54 49.60
N ASP A 215 -9.91 7.71 50.06
CA ASP A 215 -8.52 8.01 50.39
C ASP A 215 -8.12 7.28 51.68
N GLN A 216 -7.56 6.06 51.57
CA GLN A 216 -6.99 5.27 52.68
C GLN A 216 -7.83 5.26 53.98
N GLU A 217 -9.17 5.30 53.88
CA GLU A 217 -10.05 5.29 55.05
C GLU A 217 -9.93 3.91 55.72
N SER A 218 -9.44 3.87 56.96
CA SER A 218 -9.39 2.61 57.71
C SER A 218 -10.81 2.08 57.94
N PRO A 219 -11.04 0.76 57.91
CA PRO A 219 -12.36 0.19 58.16
C PRO A 219 -13.00 0.77 59.43
N LEU A 220 -14.29 1.08 59.36
CA LEU A 220 -15.07 1.65 60.47
C LEU A 220 -15.04 0.72 61.69
N ASN A 221 -15.03 -0.59 61.45
CA ASN A 221 -14.88 -1.62 62.46
C ASN A 221 -14.27 -2.89 61.86
N GLN A 222 -13.55 -3.67 62.66
CA GLN A 222 -12.93 -4.94 62.26
C GLN A 222 -12.93 -5.92 63.44
N THR A 223 -13.51 -7.09 63.23
CA THR A 223 -13.47 -8.27 64.13
C THR A 223 -12.72 -9.41 63.45
N ASP A 224 -12.48 -10.52 64.15
CA ASP A 224 -11.77 -11.70 63.61
C ASP A 224 -12.46 -12.34 62.38
N SER A 225 -13.72 -12.01 62.11
CA SER A 225 -14.50 -12.56 60.99
C SER A 225 -15.25 -11.53 60.14
N THR A 226 -15.22 -10.24 60.50
CA THR A 226 -15.97 -9.19 59.78
C THR A 226 -15.21 -7.89 59.65
N VAL A 227 -15.50 -7.14 58.59
CA VAL A 227 -14.96 -5.79 58.33
C VAL A 227 -16.10 -4.87 57.93
N THR A 228 -16.27 -3.75 58.61
CA THR A 228 -17.26 -2.73 58.23
C THR A 228 -16.58 -1.59 57.48
N VAL A 229 -17.03 -1.32 56.25
CA VAL A 229 -16.57 -0.20 55.42
C VAL A 229 -17.71 0.77 55.15
N LEU A 230 -17.40 2.01 54.82
CA LEU A 230 -18.40 2.98 54.39
C LEU A 230 -18.57 2.87 52.87
N LEU A 231 -19.79 2.69 52.36
CA LEU A 231 -20.09 2.73 50.93
C LEU A 231 -20.76 4.05 50.58
N LYS A 232 -20.16 4.84 49.70
CA LYS A 232 -20.61 6.15 49.23
C LYS A 232 -21.24 6.02 47.82
N PRO A 233 -22.36 6.72 47.53
CA PRO A 233 -23.02 6.64 46.22
C PRO A 233 -22.11 7.15 45.08
N ALA A 234 -22.18 6.50 43.91
CA ALA A 234 -21.50 6.94 42.70
C ALA A 234 -22.33 7.97 41.94
N GLN A 235 -21.67 8.90 41.26
CA GLN A 235 -22.35 9.88 40.40
C GLN A 235 -22.59 9.28 39.01
N SER A 236 -23.81 9.41 38.49
CA SER A 236 -24.12 8.98 37.12
C SER A 236 -23.36 9.80 36.08
N ARG A 237 -23.10 9.18 34.92
CA ARG A 237 -22.40 9.85 33.83
C ARG A 237 -22.94 9.42 32.48
N GLY A 238 -24.06 10.01 32.09
CA GLY A 238 -24.75 9.70 30.83
C GLY A 238 -25.67 8.48 30.88
N ALA A 239 -25.79 7.84 32.05
CA ALA A 239 -26.83 6.88 32.36
C ALA A 239 -26.91 6.71 33.89
N PRO A 240 -28.12 6.55 34.44
CA PRO A 240 -28.28 6.34 35.88
C PRO A 240 -27.54 5.07 36.33
N VAL A 241 -27.00 5.11 37.54
CA VAL A 241 -26.45 3.92 38.19
C VAL A 241 -27.60 2.92 38.35
N SER A 242 -27.40 1.70 37.88
CA SER A 242 -28.41 0.63 37.89
C SER A 242 -28.26 -0.29 39.09
N LYS A 243 -27.03 -0.51 39.58
CA LYS A 243 -26.72 -1.33 40.76
C LYS A 243 -25.31 -1.10 41.30
N TYR A 244 -25.09 -1.53 42.54
CA TYR A 244 -23.79 -1.58 43.18
C TYR A 244 -23.40 -3.00 43.54
N GLN A 245 -22.10 -3.30 43.55
CA GLN A 245 -21.58 -4.63 43.86
C GLN A 245 -20.35 -4.54 44.77
N VAL A 246 -20.27 -5.44 45.74
CA VAL A 246 -19.13 -5.57 46.66
C VAL A 246 -18.39 -6.85 46.32
N VAL A 247 -17.07 -6.72 46.10
CA VAL A 247 -16.18 -7.81 45.68
C VAL A 247 -15.09 -7.99 46.73
N VAL A 248 -14.86 -9.23 47.12
CA VAL A 248 -13.83 -9.61 48.08
C VAL A 248 -12.79 -10.45 47.36
N GLU A 249 -11.53 -10.04 47.42
CA GLU A 249 -10.37 -10.73 46.84
C GLU A 249 -9.47 -11.27 47.94
N GLU A 250 -9.07 -12.54 47.84
CA GLU A 250 -8.15 -13.19 48.78
C GLU A 250 -6.70 -13.06 48.28
N GLU A 251 -5.84 -12.43 49.07
CA GLU A 251 -4.44 -12.21 48.72
C GLU A 251 -3.59 -13.45 49.06
N ARG A 252 -2.89 -14.00 48.05
CA ARG A 252 -1.90 -15.08 48.25
C ARG A 252 -0.50 -14.49 48.35
N PRO A 253 0.39 -14.98 49.24
CA PRO A 253 1.75 -14.47 49.35
C PRO A 253 2.55 -14.69 48.05
N ARG A 254 2.66 -13.65 47.22
CA ARG A 254 3.50 -13.61 46.02
C ARG A 254 4.84 -12.95 46.35
N ARG A 255 5.94 -13.57 45.91
CA ARG A 255 7.26 -12.93 45.86
C ARG A 255 7.16 -11.68 44.99
N GLN A 256 7.53 -10.51 45.55
CA GLN A 256 7.51 -9.21 44.90
C GLN A 256 8.19 -9.23 43.52
N ARG A 257 7.41 -9.07 42.45
CA ARG A 257 7.85 -8.47 41.19
C ARG A 257 7.48 -6.99 41.26
N ARG A 258 8.47 -6.09 41.38
CA ARG A 258 8.27 -4.65 41.21
C ARG A 258 8.18 -4.36 39.71
N GLY A 259 7.12 -3.67 39.27
CA GLY A 259 7.11 -3.01 37.96
C GLY A 259 5.85 -3.18 37.11
N SER A 260 4.66 -3.06 37.69
CA SER A 260 3.45 -2.75 36.91
C SER A 260 2.51 -1.97 37.82
N ALA A 261 2.16 -0.74 37.44
CA ALA A 261 1.02 -0.05 38.04
C ALA A 261 -0.21 -0.95 37.86
N GLU A 262 -0.85 -1.36 38.96
CA GLU A 262 -2.08 -2.13 38.92
C GLU A 262 -3.16 -1.25 38.31
N ILE A 263 -3.45 -1.47 37.03
CA ILE A 263 -4.68 -1.00 36.40
C ILE A 263 -5.80 -1.73 37.15
N LEU A 264 -6.55 -1.03 38.01
CA LEU A 264 -7.76 -1.51 38.67
C LEU A 264 -8.67 -2.18 37.63
N ARG A 265 -8.66 -3.52 37.60
CA ARG A 265 -9.53 -4.30 36.72
C ARG A 265 -10.92 -4.30 37.36
N CYS A 266 -11.89 -3.63 36.73
CA CYS A 266 -13.30 -3.84 37.09
C CYS A 266 -13.62 -5.34 36.99
N TYR A 267 -14.41 -5.90 37.91
CA TYR A 267 -14.74 -7.33 37.92
C TYR A 267 -15.97 -7.58 37.03
N PRO A 268 -15.80 -8.19 35.84
CA PRO A 268 -16.87 -8.22 34.83
C PRO A 268 -17.77 -9.45 34.96
N VAL A 269 -17.32 -10.50 35.65
CA VAL A 269 -18.05 -11.77 35.80
C VAL A 269 -18.42 -11.96 37.27
N PRO A 270 -19.72 -12.00 37.61
CA PRO A 270 -20.14 -12.29 38.97
C PRO A 270 -19.86 -13.74 39.37
N ILE A 271 -19.07 -13.94 40.42
CA ILE A 271 -18.70 -15.26 40.95
C ILE A 271 -19.24 -15.38 42.39
N HIS A 272 -20.10 -16.37 42.63
CA HIS A 272 -20.56 -16.71 43.98
C HIS A 272 -19.43 -17.36 44.78
N PHE A 273 -19.38 -17.10 46.09
CA PHE A 273 -18.37 -17.64 47.01
C PHE A 273 -18.18 -19.17 46.88
N GLN A 274 -19.27 -19.94 46.78
CA GLN A 274 -19.24 -21.41 46.66
C GLN A 274 -18.53 -21.88 45.38
N ASN A 275 -18.62 -21.09 44.30
CA ASN A 275 -18.01 -21.42 43.01
C ASN A 275 -16.57 -20.91 42.91
N ALA A 276 -16.12 -20.03 43.80
CA ALA A 276 -14.79 -19.44 43.74
C ALA A 276 -13.68 -20.50 43.80
N SER A 277 -13.83 -21.50 44.69
CA SER A 277 -12.90 -22.62 44.82
C SER A 277 -12.90 -23.55 43.60
N VAL A 278 -14.08 -23.83 43.02
CA VAL A 278 -14.24 -24.70 41.84
C VAL A 278 -13.66 -24.03 40.59
N LEU A 279 -13.85 -22.72 40.45
CA LEU A 279 -13.39 -21.93 39.31
C LEU A 279 -11.95 -21.41 39.47
N SER A 280 -11.27 -21.74 40.57
CA SER A 280 -9.93 -21.22 40.91
C SER A 280 -9.87 -19.68 40.88
N SER A 281 -10.97 -19.01 41.24
CA SER A 281 -11.07 -17.56 41.29
C SER A 281 -10.37 -17.00 42.54
N GLN A 282 -9.70 -15.86 42.39
CA GLN A 282 -9.09 -15.12 43.51
C GLN A 282 -10.08 -14.16 44.20
N TYR A 283 -11.25 -13.93 43.59
CA TYR A 283 -12.29 -13.06 44.12
C TYR A 283 -13.68 -13.71 44.08
N TYR A 284 -14.59 -13.18 44.88
CA TYR A 284 -16.02 -13.48 44.84
C TYR A 284 -16.84 -12.23 45.14
N PHE A 285 -18.09 -12.23 44.68
CA PHE A 285 -19.04 -11.17 44.99
C PHE A 285 -19.72 -11.50 46.32
N SER A 286 -19.62 -10.58 47.28
CA SER A 286 -20.22 -10.73 48.61
C SER A 286 -21.60 -10.09 48.69
N ALA A 287 -21.89 -9.09 47.85
CA ALA A 287 -23.19 -8.46 47.77
C ALA A 287 -23.46 -7.81 46.41
N GLU A 288 -24.73 -7.77 46.04
CA GLU A 288 -25.28 -6.86 45.03
C GLU A 288 -26.39 -6.03 45.67
N LEU A 289 -26.25 -4.71 45.60
CA LEU A 289 -27.10 -3.74 46.29
C LEU A 289 -27.90 -2.92 45.25
N PRO A 290 -29.24 -2.83 45.37
CA PRO A 290 -30.05 -1.97 44.54
C PRO A 290 -29.77 -0.49 44.86
N VAL A 291 -29.97 0.37 43.86
CA VAL A 291 -29.71 1.83 43.96
C VAL A 291 -30.44 2.48 45.14
N GLY A 292 -31.63 1.99 45.49
CA GLY A 292 -32.44 2.50 46.58
C GLY A 292 -31.78 2.40 47.97
N GLU A 293 -30.85 1.47 48.17
CA GLU A 293 -30.17 1.23 49.45
C GLU A 293 -28.96 2.16 49.68
N LEU A 294 -28.50 2.85 48.64
CA LEU A 294 -27.28 3.68 48.64
C LEU A 294 -27.57 5.07 48.08
N ARG A 295 -28.43 5.83 48.78
CA ARG A 295 -28.71 7.26 48.49
C ARG A 295 -27.80 8.22 49.26
N ALA A 296 -27.14 7.73 50.30
CA ALA A 296 -26.19 8.45 51.15
C ALA A 296 -25.07 7.47 51.57
N PRO A 297 -23.95 7.96 52.14
CA PRO A 297 -22.91 7.08 52.67
C PRO A 297 -23.45 6.11 53.72
N THR A 298 -23.39 4.81 53.45
CA THR A 298 -23.99 3.75 54.29
C THR A 298 -22.91 2.75 54.73
N PRO A 299 -22.81 2.43 56.04
CA PRO A 299 -21.92 1.36 56.52
C PRO A 299 -22.36 -0.01 56.00
N PHE A 300 -21.43 -0.79 55.47
CA PHE A 300 -21.64 -2.16 55.01
C PHE A 300 -20.66 -3.12 55.69
N CYS A 301 -21.17 -4.22 56.26
CA CYS A 301 -20.38 -5.20 56.99
C CYS A 301 -20.07 -6.42 56.09
N ILE A 302 -18.81 -6.57 55.69
CA ILE A 302 -18.29 -7.73 54.98
C ILE A 302 -18.04 -8.86 55.97
N GLY A 303 -18.47 -10.08 55.65
CA GLY A 303 -18.33 -11.27 56.49
C GLY A 303 -19.46 -11.51 57.49
N ASP A 304 -20.57 -10.77 57.41
CA ASP A 304 -21.70 -10.84 58.35
C ASP A 304 -22.56 -12.11 58.21
N ASN A 305 -22.18 -13.04 57.34
CA ASN A 305 -22.83 -14.31 57.06
C ASN A 305 -24.26 -14.18 56.49
N ARG A 306 -24.62 -13.03 55.91
CA ARG A 306 -25.93 -12.81 55.26
C ARG A 306 -25.82 -12.98 53.74
N THR A 307 -26.98 -13.07 53.07
CA THR A 307 -27.06 -13.13 51.61
C THR A 307 -27.71 -11.86 51.08
N TYR A 308 -27.05 -11.19 50.14
CA TYR A 308 -27.48 -9.93 49.53
C TYR A 308 -27.71 -10.15 48.03
N SER A 309 -28.98 -10.07 47.61
CA SER A 309 -29.40 -10.28 46.21
C SER A 309 -28.81 -11.56 45.56
N GLY A 310 -28.77 -12.65 46.33
CA GLY A 310 -28.25 -13.95 45.90
C GLY A 310 -26.76 -14.20 46.16
N TYR A 311 -25.99 -13.18 46.56
CA TYR A 311 -24.58 -13.32 46.91
C TYR A 311 -24.40 -13.55 48.41
N TRP A 312 -23.73 -14.64 48.78
CA TRP A 312 -23.47 -14.98 50.18
C TRP A 312 -22.21 -14.25 50.66
N ASN A 313 -22.37 -13.41 51.69
CA ASN A 313 -21.32 -12.64 52.36
C ASN A 313 -20.65 -13.51 53.43
N ALA A 314 -19.84 -14.48 52.99
CA ALA A 314 -19.22 -15.48 53.85
C ALA A 314 -18.28 -14.86 54.91
N PRO A 315 -18.28 -15.35 56.17
CA PRO A 315 -17.36 -14.89 57.21
C PRO A 315 -15.90 -14.92 56.77
N LEU A 316 -15.17 -13.84 57.07
CA LEU A 316 -13.75 -13.74 56.77
C LEU A 316 -12.94 -14.67 57.68
N LEU A 317 -11.83 -15.20 57.18
CA LEU A 317 -10.98 -16.10 57.94
C LEU A 317 -9.84 -15.33 58.65
N PRO A 318 -9.61 -15.53 59.96
CA PRO A 318 -8.62 -14.77 60.74
C PRO A 318 -7.17 -14.85 60.26
N HIS A 319 -6.84 -15.87 59.46
CA HIS A 319 -5.48 -16.19 59.00
C HIS A 319 -5.25 -15.84 57.51
N LYS A 320 -6.18 -15.09 56.91
CA LYS A 320 -6.13 -14.69 55.50
C LYS A 320 -6.18 -13.17 55.37
N SER A 321 -5.58 -12.66 54.30
CA SER A 321 -5.60 -11.25 53.93
C SER A 321 -6.56 -11.02 52.78
N TYR A 322 -7.37 -9.97 52.89
CA TYR A 322 -8.40 -9.65 51.90
C TYR A 322 -8.27 -8.20 51.40
N ALA A 323 -8.55 -8.00 50.11
CA ALA A 323 -8.80 -6.69 49.51
C ALA A 323 -10.30 -6.57 49.18
N ILE A 324 -10.89 -5.40 49.49
CA ILE A 324 -12.33 -5.17 49.34
C ILE A 324 -12.57 -4.07 48.32
N TYR A 325 -13.30 -4.41 47.27
CA TYR A 325 -13.64 -3.50 46.19
C TYR A 325 -15.15 -3.26 46.12
N TYR A 326 -15.51 -2.07 45.67
CA TYR A 326 -16.88 -1.62 45.48
C TYR A 326 -17.01 -1.03 44.09
N GLN A 327 -17.94 -1.56 43.30
CA GLN A 327 -18.15 -1.12 41.93
C GLN A 327 -19.59 -0.69 41.66
N ALA A 328 -19.75 0.36 40.87
CA ALA A 328 -21.03 0.87 40.38
C ALA A 328 -21.22 0.52 38.91
N VAL A 329 -22.43 0.11 38.53
CA VAL A 329 -22.79 -0.28 37.17
C VAL A 329 -23.88 0.64 36.65
N SER A 330 -23.66 1.30 35.51
CA SER A 330 -24.69 2.06 34.79
C SER A 330 -25.06 1.34 33.50
N THR A 331 -26.36 1.11 33.28
CA THR A 331 -26.89 0.43 32.10
C THR A 331 -27.86 1.34 31.36
N ALA A 332 -27.70 1.48 30.04
CA ALA A 332 -28.65 2.16 29.15
C ALA A 332 -29.19 1.22 28.07
N ASN A 333 -30.49 1.36 27.76
CA ASN A 333 -31.21 0.60 26.73
C ASN A 333 -31.07 -0.94 26.86
N GLY A 334 -30.95 -1.45 28.08
CA GLY A 334 -30.93 -2.89 28.39
C GLY A 334 -29.71 -3.68 27.95
N VAL A 335 -28.74 -3.08 27.22
CA VAL A 335 -27.65 -3.82 26.55
C VAL A 335 -26.26 -3.18 26.76
N ARG A 336 -26.16 -1.89 27.09
CA ARG A 336 -24.87 -1.21 27.29
C ARG A 336 -24.62 -0.94 28.76
N SER A 337 -23.69 -1.67 29.36
CA SER A 337 -23.28 -1.49 30.76
C SER A 337 -21.87 -0.92 30.85
N LYS A 338 -21.66 0.09 31.69
CA LYS A 338 -20.35 0.60 32.07
C LYS A 338 -20.15 0.41 33.57
N VAL A 339 -18.93 0.06 33.97
CA VAL A 339 -18.57 -0.23 35.36
C VAL A 339 -17.40 0.66 35.76
N ASN A 340 -17.44 1.17 36.98
CA ASN A 340 -16.29 1.77 37.62
C ASN A 340 -16.14 1.20 39.03
N ILE A 341 -14.91 1.13 39.53
CA ILE A 341 -14.56 0.46 40.77
C ILE A 341 -13.72 1.36 41.66
N ALA A 342 -13.92 1.24 42.97
CA ALA A 342 -13.06 1.80 43.99
C ALA A 342 -12.62 0.69 44.94
N GLU A 343 -11.37 0.75 45.37
CA GLU A 343 -10.89 -0.04 46.50
C GLU A 343 -11.34 0.67 47.79
N VAL A 344 -12.08 -0.03 48.65
CA VAL A 344 -12.68 0.55 49.86
C VAL A 344 -11.93 0.14 51.12
N ALA A 345 -11.18 -0.97 51.06
CA ALA A 345 -10.23 -1.35 52.09
C ALA A 345 -9.11 -2.19 51.50
N ALA A 346 -7.88 -1.69 51.64
CA ALA A 346 -6.65 -2.36 51.26
C ALA A 346 -6.09 -3.19 52.44
N MET A 347 -5.70 -4.44 52.18
CA MET A 347 -5.02 -5.34 53.13
C MET A 347 -5.64 -5.42 54.55
N VAL A 348 -6.76 -6.13 54.68
CA VAL A 348 -7.30 -6.47 56.00
C VAL A 348 -6.53 -7.68 56.57
N ASP A 349 -5.52 -7.42 57.42
CA ASP A 349 -4.79 -8.45 58.17
C ASP A 349 -5.49 -8.72 59.51
N LEU A 350 -6.25 -9.82 59.58
CA LEU A 350 -7.00 -10.22 60.78
C LEU A 350 -6.11 -10.81 61.89
N PHE A 351 -4.83 -11.09 61.59
CA PHE A 351 -3.93 -11.78 62.51
C PHE A 351 -3.21 -10.84 63.50
N ARG A 352 -3.10 -9.54 63.19
CA ARG A 352 -2.14 -8.64 63.88
C ARG A 352 -2.64 -8.00 65.19
N ARG A 353 -3.92 -8.12 65.57
CA ARG A 353 -4.46 -7.48 66.78
C ARG A 353 -4.28 -8.23 68.09
N MET A 354 -3.76 -9.48 68.07
CA MET A 354 -3.54 -10.24 69.31
C MET A 354 -2.30 -9.81 70.12
N PHE A 355 -1.44 -8.91 69.60
CA PHE A 355 -0.12 -8.63 70.20
C PHE A 355 0.33 -7.14 70.27
N SER A 356 -0.56 -6.15 70.25
CA SER A 356 -0.14 -4.75 70.47
C SER A 356 -1.08 -3.97 71.39
N GLY A 357 -0.93 -4.23 72.69
CA GLY A 357 -1.35 -3.32 73.75
C GLY A 357 -0.25 -2.30 74.06
N ALA A 358 -0.67 -1.04 74.24
CA ALA A 358 0.01 0.03 74.97
C ALA A 358 1.41 0.49 74.51
N ALA A 359 1.46 1.65 73.84
CA ALA A 359 2.46 2.68 74.13
C ALA A 359 2.03 4.07 73.60
N THR A 360 2.25 5.06 74.45
CA THR A 360 1.75 6.43 74.47
C THR A 360 2.45 7.42 73.51
N ARG A 361 1.69 8.44 73.08
CA ARG A 361 2.07 9.63 72.29
C ARG A 361 3.07 10.58 72.96
N LYS A 362 3.86 11.30 72.15
CA LYS A 362 4.18 12.77 72.20
C LYS A 362 5.22 13.15 71.11
N PRO A 363 5.38 14.44 70.69
CA PRO A 363 4.39 15.40 70.18
C PRO A 363 4.79 16.04 68.81
N GLU A 364 3.85 16.75 68.17
CA GLU A 364 4.05 17.59 66.96
C GLU A 364 4.99 18.79 67.21
N PRO A 365 5.57 19.36 66.13
CA PRO A 365 5.45 20.80 65.96
C PRO A 365 5.02 21.25 64.55
N GLU A 366 4.03 22.14 64.57
CA GLU A 366 3.83 23.38 63.78
C GLU A 366 3.74 23.35 62.25
N GLN A 367 2.53 23.68 61.78
CA GLN A 367 2.19 24.19 60.45
C GLN A 367 2.73 25.60 60.24
N GLU A 368 3.43 25.87 59.12
CA GLU A 368 3.23 27.12 58.38
C GLU A 368 3.52 27.01 56.86
N LYS A 369 2.48 27.43 56.12
CA LYS A 369 2.43 28.17 54.85
C LYS A 369 2.77 27.52 53.49
N GLN A 370 1.79 27.76 52.63
CA GLN A 370 1.55 27.27 51.28
C GLN A 370 2.23 28.22 50.28
N SER A 371 3.46 27.91 49.86
CA SER A 371 4.08 28.59 48.69
C SER A 371 5.03 27.71 47.87
N ASP A 372 4.97 26.39 48.01
CA ASP A 372 6.09 25.53 47.62
C ASP A 372 5.81 24.55 46.46
N HIS A 373 4.64 24.62 45.82
CA HIS A 373 4.28 23.66 44.75
C HIS A 373 4.92 24.01 43.39
N THR A 374 5.13 25.29 43.09
CA THR A 374 5.69 25.71 41.79
C THR A 374 7.21 25.45 41.72
N VAL A 375 7.92 25.57 42.85
CA VAL A 375 9.37 25.30 42.93
C VAL A 375 9.65 23.79 42.91
N LYS A 376 8.76 22.96 43.48
CA LYS A 376 8.88 21.48 43.44
C LYS A 376 8.66 20.88 42.05
N ILE A 377 7.73 21.45 41.25
CA ILE A 377 7.49 20.98 39.88
C ILE A 377 8.67 21.38 38.97
N ALA A 378 9.20 22.60 39.11
CA ALA A 378 10.39 23.02 38.38
C ALA A 378 11.64 22.21 38.76
N GLY A 379 11.80 21.88 40.05
CA GLY A 379 12.89 21.03 40.55
C GLY A 379 12.79 19.57 40.10
N ALA A 380 11.57 19.01 40.01
CA ALA A 380 11.35 17.66 39.49
C ALA A 380 11.65 17.58 37.98
N ILE A 381 11.24 18.59 37.21
CA ILE A 381 11.54 18.66 35.77
C ILE A 381 13.05 18.84 35.55
N ALA A 382 13.72 19.70 36.33
CA ALA A 382 15.17 19.87 36.26
C ALA A 382 15.93 18.60 36.69
N GLY A 383 15.44 17.88 37.71
CA GLY A 383 16.00 16.60 38.15
C GLY A 383 15.82 15.48 37.13
N ILE A 384 14.66 15.42 36.47
CA ILE A 384 14.39 14.47 35.37
C ILE A 384 15.26 14.81 34.15
N LEU A 385 15.41 16.10 33.81
CA LEU A 385 16.30 16.53 32.72
C LEU A 385 17.76 16.18 33.03
N LEU A 386 18.22 16.42 34.26
CA LEU A 386 19.57 16.08 34.69
C LEU A 386 19.79 14.56 34.67
N PHE A 387 18.79 13.77 35.08
CA PHE A 387 18.85 12.31 35.00
C PHE A 387 18.88 11.81 33.56
N ILE A 388 18.11 12.42 32.64
CA ILE A 388 18.14 12.10 31.20
C ILE A 388 19.50 12.47 30.59
N ILE A 389 20.09 13.61 30.96
CA ILE A 389 21.43 14.02 30.49
C ILE A 389 22.51 13.09 31.03
N ILE A 390 22.46 12.70 32.31
CA ILE A 390 23.39 11.73 32.90
C ILE A 390 23.19 10.36 32.26
N PHE A 391 21.95 9.93 32.01
CA PHE A 391 21.64 8.65 31.37
C PHE A 391 22.09 8.62 29.90
N LEU A 392 21.87 9.70 29.14
CA LEU A 392 22.41 9.87 27.79
C LEU A 392 23.94 9.93 27.80
N GLY A 393 24.54 10.57 28.79
CA GLY A 393 25.99 10.60 29.01
C GLY A 393 26.57 9.22 29.32
N VAL A 394 25.88 8.41 30.13
CA VAL A 394 26.24 7.01 30.44
C VAL A 394 26.04 6.13 29.20
N ILE A 395 24.96 6.29 28.44
CA ILE A 395 24.76 5.59 27.17
C ILE A 395 25.85 5.97 26.17
N LEU A 396 26.21 7.25 26.05
CA LEU A 396 27.29 7.72 25.20
C LEU A 396 28.65 7.18 25.68
N LEU A 397 28.92 7.13 26.99
CA LEU A 397 30.12 6.51 27.55
C LEU A 397 30.15 5.00 27.35
N MET A 398 29.01 4.31 27.43
CA MET A 398 28.89 2.88 27.15
C MET A 398 29.01 2.58 25.65
N LYS A 399 28.45 3.42 24.77
CA LYS A 399 28.67 3.36 23.32
C LYS A 399 30.11 3.67 22.96
N LYS A 400 30.74 4.68 23.58
CA LYS A 400 32.15 5.05 23.36
C LYS A 400 33.10 3.99 23.92
N ARG A 401 32.77 3.33 25.04
CA ARG A 401 33.48 2.15 25.55
C ARG A 401 33.26 0.92 24.67
N LYS A 402 32.06 0.69 24.12
CA LYS A 402 31.80 -0.39 23.13
C LYS A 402 32.52 -0.12 21.80
N LEU A 403 32.55 1.12 21.31
CA LEU A 403 33.31 1.51 20.11
C LEU A 403 34.82 1.46 20.35
N ALA A 404 35.30 1.87 21.54
CA ALA A 404 36.70 1.75 21.90
C ALA A 404 37.12 0.30 22.09
N LYS A 405 36.24 -0.56 22.63
CA LYS A 405 36.46 -2.01 22.75
C LYS A 405 36.46 -2.68 21.37
N LYS A 406 35.51 -2.32 20.48
CA LYS A 406 35.51 -2.73 19.07
C LYS A 406 36.78 -2.25 18.36
N ARG A 407 37.18 -0.98 18.49
CA ARG A 407 38.45 -0.45 17.93
C ARG A 407 39.68 -1.16 18.47
N LYS A 408 39.73 -1.52 19.77
CA LYS A 408 40.84 -2.27 20.38
C LYS A 408 40.88 -3.71 19.87
N GLU A 409 39.73 -4.35 19.66
CA GLU A 409 39.61 -5.67 19.04
C GLU A 409 39.99 -5.64 17.56
N THR A 410 39.63 -4.58 16.81
CA THR A 410 40.04 -4.39 15.40
C THR A 410 41.53 -4.01 15.25
N LEU A 411 42.12 -3.28 16.21
CA LEU A 411 43.57 -2.98 16.25
C LEU A 411 44.41 -4.18 16.69
N SER A 412 43.89 -5.00 17.61
CA SER A 412 44.50 -6.28 18.03
C SER A 412 44.50 -7.29 16.87
N SER A 413 43.38 -7.40 16.15
CA SER A 413 43.28 -8.28 14.97
C SER A 413 44.11 -7.76 13.79
N ARG A 414 44.31 -6.43 13.67
CA ARG A 414 45.25 -5.84 12.70
C ARG A 414 46.71 -6.08 13.11
N GLN A 415 47.05 -6.00 14.39
CA GLN A 415 48.41 -6.31 14.88
C GLN A 415 48.75 -7.80 14.71
N GLU A 416 47.79 -8.72 14.93
CA GLU A 416 47.99 -10.16 14.64
C GLU A 416 48.14 -10.45 13.13
N MET A 417 47.40 -9.76 12.26
CA MET A 417 47.59 -9.85 10.80
C MET A 417 48.91 -9.22 10.32
N THR A 418 49.41 -8.19 11.00
CA THR A 418 50.71 -7.55 10.66
C THR A 418 51.90 -8.37 11.19
N LEU A 419 51.72 -9.13 12.27
CA LEU A 419 52.71 -10.08 12.81
C LEU A 419 52.85 -11.36 11.96
N MET A 420 51.81 -11.75 11.20
CA MET A 420 51.90 -12.87 10.25
C MET A 420 52.43 -12.48 8.86
N VAL A 421 52.62 -11.19 8.57
CA VAL A 421 53.16 -10.68 7.30
C VAL A 421 54.63 -10.22 7.42
N ASN A 422 55.17 -10.05 8.63
CA ASN A 422 56.55 -9.61 8.84
C ASN A 422 57.58 -10.72 9.09
N ASN A 423 57.23 -12.00 8.96
CA ASN A 423 58.16 -13.11 9.22
C ASN A 423 58.88 -13.64 7.96
N SER A 424 58.93 -12.86 6.90
CA SER A 424 59.70 -13.18 5.70
C SER A 424 60.22 -11.91 5.06
N GLN A 425 61.32 -11.35 5.60
CA GLN A 425 62.42 -10.71 4.87
C GLN A 425 63.41 -9.96 5.80
N HIS A 426 64.70 -10.17 5.50
CA HIS A 426 65.94 -9.51 5.99
C HIS A 426 66.49 -9.96 7.36
N ALA A 427 67.58 -10.74 7.45
CA ALA A 427 68.97 -10.54 6.99
C ALA A 427 69.78 -9.53 7.83
N THR A 428 70.70 -10.08 8.64
CA THR A 428 72.10 -9.65 8.94
C THR A 428 72.49 -8.17 9.08
N MET A 429 73.05 -7.87 10.28
CA MET A 429 74.26 -7.07 10.60
C MET A 429 74.30 -5.58 10.24
N VAL A 430 74.32 -4.65 11.22
CA VAL A 430 75.42 -4.17 12.10
C VAL A 430 76.21 -2.97 11.53
N ASP A 431 76.01 -1.83 12.21
CA ASP A 431 76.95 -0.77 12.61
C ASP A 431 77.37 0.46 11.76
N THR A 432 77.27 1.58 12.50
CA THR A 432 78.10 2.80 12.60
C THR A 432 77.96 4.03 11.68
N HIS A 433 77.87 5.16 12.41
CA HIS A 433 78.14 6.58 12.13
C HIS A 433 78.92 6.97 10.87
N SER A 434 78.55 8.11 10.26
CA SER A 434 79.40 9.33 10.20
C SER A 434 78.79 10.47 9.36
N HIS A 435 79.35 11.66 9.58
CA HIS A 435 78.97 12.98 9.08
C HIS A 435 79.46 13.31 7.65
N THR A 436 78.71 14.22 7.00
CA THR A 436 79.14 15.32 6.09
C THR A 436 79.91 15.09 4.78
N LEU A 437 79.49 15.92 3.80
CA LEU A 437 80.26 16.67 2.78
C LEU A 437 80.53 16.06 1.38
N ASN A 438 79.88 16.71 0.40
CA ASN A 438 80.36 17.23 -0.90
C ASN A 438 80.98 16.34 -1.99
N GLY A 439 80.51 16.60 -3.22
CA GLY A 439 81.29 16.58 -4.48
C GLY A 439 80.79 15.54 -5.49
N ARG A 440 80.07 15.94 -6.56
CA ARG A 440 80.55 16.16 -7.96
C ARG A 440 81.17 14.90 -8.59
N SER A 441 80.81 14.41 -9.79
CA SER A 441 80.19 15.02 -10.99
C SER A 441 79.92 13.95 -12.06
N ASP A 442 78.86 14.17 -12.86
CA ASP A 442 78.68 14.01 -14.32
C ASP A 442 78.86 12.63 -15.01
N GLU A 443 78.07 12.19 -16.00
CA GLU A 443 76.96 12.75 -16.80
C GLU A 443 76.28 11.55 -17.55
N THR A 444 74.96 11.47 -17.79
CA THR A 444 74.27 12.03 -18.98
C THR A 444 72.75 11.74 -18.98
N SER A 445 72.00 12.66 -19.61
CA SER A 445 70.66 12.53 -20.24
C SER A 445 69.42 13.13 -19.55
N SER A 446 69.23 14.43 -19.86
CA SER A 446 68.00 15.15 -20.28
C SER A 446 66.70 15.09 -19.45
N LEU A 447 66.29 16.24 -18.90
CA LEU A 447 64.94 16.81 -19.04
C LEU A 447 64.96 18.29 -18.62
N VAL A 448 64.44 19.17 -19.49
CA VAL A 448 64.43 20.63 -19.39
C VAL A 448 63.18 21.13 -18.67
N GLN A 449 63.39 21.91 -17.60
CA GLN A 449 62.50 22.85 -16.91
C GLN A 449 62.25 24.07 -17.83
N SER A 450 61.15 24.85 -17.83
CA SER A 450 60.39 25.45 -16.73
C SER A 450 59.44 26.54 -17.29
N HIS A 451 58.55 27.04 -16.41
CA HIS A 451 57.87 28.35 -16.40
C HIS A 451 56.50 28.48 -17.11
N TYR A 452 55.47 28.84 -16.33
CA TYR A 452 54.81 30.14 -16.48
C TYR A 452 54.16 30.61 -15.15
N LYS A 453 54.31 31.92 -14.93
CA LYS A 453 53.95 32.71 -13.74
C LYS A 453 52.45 33.02 -13.65
N GLN A 454 52.02 33.25 -12.40
CA GLN A 454 50.83 33.99 -11.98
C GLN A 454 50.51 35.21 -12.87
N ARG A 455 49.22 35.36 -13.21
CA ARG A 455 48.61 36.64 -13.54
C ARG A 455 47.23 36.68 -12.91
N GLU A 456 47.09 37.46 -11.84
CA GLU A 456 45.81 37.87 -11.27
C GLU A 456 45.05 38.70 -12.32
N SER A 457 43.81 38.33 -12.62
CA SER A 457 42.83 39.26 -13.19
C SER A 457 41.52 39.10 -12.43
N GLU A 458 41.13 40.17 -11.75
CA GLU A 458 39.82 40.38 -11.16
C GLU A 458 38.73 40.14 -12.22
N ARG A 459 37.86 39.15 -11.96
CA ARG A 459 36.53 39.08 -12.54
C ARG A 459 35.55 38.82 -11.41
N GLU A 460 34.64 39.77 -11.23
CA GLU A 460 33.56 39.74 -10.26
C GLU A 460 32.82 38.41 -10.32
N ALA A 461 32.81 37.70 -9.19
CA ALA A 461 31.97 36.54 -8.99
C ALA A 461 30.52 37.01 -8.74
N PRO A 462 29.50 36.42 -9.39
CA PRO A 462 28.13 36.57 -8.93
C PRO A 462 27.96 35.88 -7.56
N PRO A 463 27.07 36.39 -6.69
CA PRO A 463 27.06 36.05 -5.27
C PRO A 463 26.46 34.67 -4.96
N TYR A 464 27.03 34.03 -3.94
CA TYR A 464 26.65 32.79 -3.22
C TYR A 464 25.13 32.58 -3.00
N GLN A 465 24.59 31.35 -2.93
CA GLN A 465 24.66 30.35 -1.84
C GLN A 465 23.97 29.04 -2.34
N THR A 466 24.27 27.78 -1.99
CA THR A 466 25.23 27.07 -1.13
C THR A 466 25.17 25.59 -1.55
N GLY A 467 26.32 24.91 -1.70
CA GLY A 467 26.38 23.46 -1.76
C GLY A 467 26.06 22.84 -0.39
N GLN A 468 24.78 22.64 -0.10
CA GLN A 468 24.39 21.72 0.97
C GLN A 468 24.61 20.30 0.47
N LEU A 469 25.56 19.59 1.07
CA LEU A 469 25.58 18.13 1.01
C LEU A 469 24.23 17.64 1.52
N HIS A 470 23.43 17.00 0.66
CA HIS A 470 22.29 16.22 1.14
C HIS A 470 22.85 15.09 2.01
N PRO A 471 22.57 15.08 3.32
CA PRO A 471 23.12 14.06 4.20
C PRO A 471 22.45 12.71 3.91
N ALA A 472 23.21 11.63 4.06
CA ALA A 472 22.65 10.28 3.99
C ALA A 472 21.51 10.10 5.00
N ILE A 473 20.45 9.43 4.57
CA ILE A 473 19.21 9.20 5.32
C ILE A 473 19.36 7.88 6.07
N ARG A 474 19.08 7.85 7.37
CA ARG A 474 19.06 6.58 8.13
C ARG A 474 17.88 5.74 7.68
N VAL A 475 18.08 4.43 7.54
CA VAL A 475 16.99 3.49 7.16
C VAL A 475 15.78 3.61 8.09
N ALA A 476 16.01 3.83 9.40
CA ALA A 476 14.96 4.03 10.39
C ALA A 476 14.11 5.30 10.17
N ASP A 477 14.67 6.33 9.51
CA ASP A 477 14.00 7.60 9.24
C ASP A 477 13.43 7.66 7.81
N LEU A 478 13.70 6.65 6.97
CA LEU A 478 13.42 6.67 5.54
C LEU A 478 11.92 6.83 5.23
N LEU A 479 11.04 6.11 5.95
CA LEU A 479 9.59 6.23 5.78
C LEU A 479 9.11 7.66 6.07
N GLN A 480 9.61 8.25 7.16
CA GLN A 480 9.26 9.60 7.57
C GLN A 480 9.77 10.62 6.55
N HIS A 481 11.02 10.47 6.10
CA HIS A 481 11.63 11.32 5.09
C HIS A 481 10.84 11.30 3.78
N ILE A 482 10.51 10.13 3.24
CA ILE A 482 9.73 9.99 2.00
C ILE A 482 8.33 10.59 2.16
N THR A 483 7.67 10.35 3.29
CA THR A 483 6.35 10.93 3.57
C THR A 483 6.41 12.46 3.59
N GLN A 484 7.44 13.03 4.21
CA GLN A 484 7.66 14.48 4.21
C GLN A 484 7.92 15.02 2.80
N MET A 485 8.78 14.37 2.01
CA MET A 485 9.09 14.78 0.64
C MET A 485 7.89 14.70 -0.31
N LYS A 486 6.94 13.77 -0.09
CA LYS A 486 5.69 13.65 -0.88
C LYS A 486 4.62 14.65 -0.47
N CYS A 487 4.59 15.08 0.80
CA CYS A 487 3.54 15.95 1.33
C CYS A 487 3.99 17.41 1.54
N ALA A 488 5.25 17.74 1.24
CA ALA A 488 5.78 19.08 1.43
C ALA A 488 5.11 20.08 0.47
N GLU A 489 4.64 21.20 1.02
CA GLU A 489 4.21 22.39 0.26
C GLU A 489 5.41 23.27 -0.16
N GLY A 490 6.64 22.89 0.26
CA GLY A 490 7.89 23.61 0.01
C GLY A 490 8.91 22.76 -0.74
N TYR A 491 10.03 22.38 -0.10
CA TYR A 491 11.03 21.48 -0.70
C TYR A 491 10.54 20.03 -0.67
N GLY A 492 10.28 19.45 -1.84
CA GLY A 492 9.90 18.06 -2.04
C GLY A 492 10.72 17.38 -3.13
N PHE A 493 10.25 16.23 -3.61
CA PHE A 493 10.97 15.44 -4.61
C PHE A 493 11.20 16.19 -5.92
N LYS A 494 10.25 17.05 -6.30
CA LYS A 494 10.35 17.85 -7.51
C LYS A 494 11.51 18.82 -7.45
N GLU A 495 11.61 19.61 -6.39
CA GLU A 495 12.66 20.60 -6.18
C GLU A 495 14.04 19.92 -6.07
N GLU A 496 14.11 18.77 -5.38
CA GLU A 496 15.33 17.98 -5.31
C GLU A 496 15.76 17.46 -6.68
N TYR A 497 14.81 16.94 -7.47
CA TYR A 497 15.09 16.43 -8.80
C TYR A 497 15.51 17.54 -9.79
N GLU A 498 14.82 18.69 -9.76
CA GLU A 498 15.12 19.85 -10.60
C GLU A 498 16.48 20.50 -10.24
N SER A 499 17.04 20.21 -9.08
CA SER A 499 18.38 20.68 -8.69
C SER A 499 19.53 19.97 -9.43
N PHE A 500 19.27 18.79 -10.03
CA PHE A 500 20.28 18.12 -10.83
C PHE A 500 20.54 18.90 -12.13
N PHE A 501 21.82 19.10 -12.45
CA PHE A 501 22.21 19.74 -13.71
C PHE A 501 21.61 18.98 -14.92
N GLU A 502 20.93 19.73 -15.80
CA GLU A 502 20.43 19.23 -17.08
C GLU A 502 21.43 19.56 -18.20
N GLY A 503 21.90 18.54 -18.91
CA GLY A 503 22.79 18.69 -20.06
C GLY A 503 24.18 18.08 -19.87
N GLN A 504 25.09 18.44 -20.78
CA GLN A 504 26.42 17.84 -20.83
C GLN A 504 27.38 18.54 -19.86
N SER A 505 27.92 17.79 -18.90
CA SER A 505 28.75 18.30 -17.81
C SER A 505 30.24 17.97 -17.96
N ALA A 506 30.63 17.17 -18.95
CA ALA A 506 32.01 16.73 -19.21
C ALA A 506 32.24 16.58 -20.73
N PRO A 507 33.49 16.56 -21.25
CA PRO A 507 33.78 16.44 -22.69
C PRO A 507 33.27 15.13 -23.34
N TRP A 508 32.93 15.20 -24.63
CA TRP A 508 32.40 14.08 -25.47
C TRP A 508 32.97 14.10 -26.90
N ASP A 509 34.23 14.50 -27.05
CA ASP A 509 34.92 14.67 -28.32
C ASP A 509 34.93 13.39 -29.17
N SER A 510 34.99 12.21 -28.55
CA SER A 510 34.92 10.93 -29.28
C SER A 510 33.54 10.68 -29.87
N ALA A 511 32.47 11.05 -29.15
CA ALA A 511 31.08 10.81 -29.54
C ALA A 511 30.61 11.73 -30.67
N LYS A 512 31.21 12.93 -30.82
CA LYS A 512 30.85 13.91 -31.86
C LYS A 512 31.60 13.75 -33.18
N LYS A 513 32.57 12.84 -33.29
CA LYS A 513 33.26 12.55 -34.55
C LYS A 513 32.25 12.06 -35.59
N ASP A 514 32.37 12.52 -36.83
CA ASP A 514 31.43 12.16 -37.91
C ASP A 514 31.31 10.65 -38.09
N GLU A 515 32.43 9.93 -37.99
CA GLU A 515 32.52 8.46 -38.06
C GLU A 515 31.74 7.73 -36.94
N ASN A 516 31.56 8.36 -35.78
CA ASN A 516 30.90 7.77 -34.61
C ASN A 516 29.44 8.21 -34.46
N ARG A 517 28.97 9.18 -35.25
CA ARG A 517 27.64 9.78 -35.09
C ARG A 517 26.51 8.77 -35.27
N MET A 518 26.66 7.83 -36.21
CA MET A 518 25.70 6.76 -36.48
C MET A 518 25.69 5.66 -35.39
N LYS A 519 26.71 5.61 -34.53
CA LYS A 519 26.79 4.69 -33.39
C LYS A 519 26.05 5.21 -32.14
N ASN A 520 25.43 6.40 -32.23
CA ASN A 520 24.64 7.02 -31.17
C ASN A 520 23.15 6.94 -31.50
N ARG A 521 22.39 6.16 -30.71
CA ARG A 521 20.94 6.01 -30.89
C ARG A 521 20.16 7.33 -30.75
N TYR A 522 20.63 8.23 -29.88
CA TYR A 522 20.03 9.55 -29.67
C TYR A 522 21.14 10.62 -29.66
N GLY A 523 20.99 11.67 -30.46
CA GLY A 523 22.02 12.73 -30.59
C GLY A 523 22.26 13.53 -29.31
N ASN A 524 21.31 13.53 -28.38
CA ASN A 524 21.40 14.16 -27.07
C ASN A 524 21.84 13.21 -25.94
N ILE A 525 22.07 11.92 -26.22
CA ILE A 525 22.50 10.92 -25.24
C ILE A 525 23.80 10.27 -25.70
N ILE A 526 24.91 10.74 -25.14
CA ILE A 526 26.27 10.48 -25.62
C ILE A 526 27.18 10.05 -24.48
N ALA A 527 28.26 9.34 -24.82
CA ALA A 527 29.25 8.90 -23.84
C ALA A 527 30.32 9.99 -23.59
N TYR A 528 30.55 10.35 -22.32
CA TYR A 528 31.66 11.23 -21.93
C TYR A 528 33.02 10.55 -22.10
N ASP A 529 34.04 11.28 -22.57
CA ASP A 529 35.34 10.71 -22.96
C ASP A 529 36.13 10.09 -21.80
N HIS A 530 35.94 10.62 -20.59
CA HIS A 530 36.69 10.24 -19.39
C HIS A 530 36.19 8.93 -18.77
N SER A 531 34.95 8.54 -19.05
CA SER A 531 34.28 7.36 -18.47
C SER A 531 33.77 6.38 -19.51
N ARG A 532 34.04 6.62 -20.81
CA ARG A 532 33.60 5.74 -21.89
C ARG A 532 34.35 4.41 -21.89
N VAL A 533 33.66 3.34 -22.26
CA VAL A 533 34.30 2.06 -22.57
C VAL A 533 35.08 2.22 -23.87
N ARG A 534 36.35 1.80 -23.87
CA ARG A 534 37.24 1.87 -25.04
C ARG A 534 37.46 0.48 -25.58
N LEU A 535 36.96 0.21 -26.78
CA LEU A 535 37.20 -1.06 -27.45
C LEU A 535 38.63 -1.11 -27.98
N GLN A 536 39.23 -2.30 -28.01
CA GLN A 536 40.50 -2.49 -28.69
C GLN A 536 40.35 -2.09 -30.18
N PRO A 537 41.22 -1.19 -30.70
CA PRO A 537 41.14 -0.76 -32.10
C PRO A 537 41.29 -1.94 -33.06
N GLN A 538 40.50 -1.95 -34.14
CA GLN A 538 40.68 -2.89 -35.25
C GLN A 538 41.56 -2.25 -36.33
N ASP A 539 42.51 -3.04 -36.87
CA ASP A 539 43.46 -2.57 -37.88
C ASP A 539 42.73 -2.09 -39.15
N GLY A 540 42.94 -0.81 -39.51
CA GLY A 540 42.37 -0.21 -40.72
C GLY A 540 40.99 0.43 -40.59
N GLU A 541 40.33 0.33 -39.43
CA GLU A 541 39.02 0.96 -39.19
C GLU A 541 39.10 2.13 -38.19
N SER A 542 38.93 3.35 -38.69
CA SER A 542 38.86 4.55 -37.87
C SER A 542 37.53 4.60 -37.07
N GLY A 543 37.60 4.93 -35.77
CA GLY A 543 36.43 4.93 -34.88
C GLY A 543 36.01 3.54 -34.36
N SER A 544 36.77 2.48 -34.61
CA SER A 544 36.54 1.12 -34.08
C SER A 544 36.72 1.00 -32.54
N ASP A 545 37.35 2.00 -31.92
CA ASP A 545 37.52 2.09 -30.46
C ASP A 545 36.28 2.62 -29.72
N TYR A 546 35.27 3.08 -30.46
CA TYR A 546 34.08 3.74 -29.92
C TYR A 546 32.85 2.84 -29.93
N ILE A 547 32.26 2.68 -28.74
CA ILE A 547 30.89 2.30 -28.49
C ILE A 547 30.28 3.39 -27.62
N ASN A 548 29.01 3.76 -27.84
CA ASN A 548 28.32 4.62 -26.89
C ASN A 548 28.11 3.78 -25.63
N ALA A 549 29.04 3.82 -24.69
CA ALA A 549 28.92 3.14 -23.42
C ALA A 549 29.81 3.89 -22.45
N ASN A 550 29.32 4.14 -21.25
CA ASN A 550 30.19 4.46 -20.13
C ASN A 550 30.36 3.18 -19.32
N TYR A 551 30.99 3.23 -18.14
CA TYR A 551 30.80 2.18 -17.12
C TYR A 551 29.34 2.12 -16.58
N VAL A 552 28.38 2.45 -17.46
CA VAL A 552 26.91 2.42 -17.50
C VAL A 552 26.51 2.49 -19.01
N ASP A 553 25.71 1.56 -19.55
CA ASP A 553 25.66 1.24 -21.01
C ASP A 553 24.34 1.62 -21.74
N VAL A 554 24.34 1.77 -23.09
CA VAL A 554 23.12 1.88 -23.96
C VAL A 554 22.79 0.58 -24.68
N SER A 555 21.52 0.45 -25.09
CA SER A 555 21.10 -0.66 -25.95
C SER A 555 21.84 -0.67 -27.30
N PRO A 556 22.32 -1.84 -27.75
CA PRO A 556 22.90 -1.99 -29.08
C PRO A 556 21.91 -1.58 -30.18
N MET A 557 22.43 -1.04 -31.28
CA MET A 557 21.74 -0.86 -32.56
C MET A 557 22.09 -2.02 -33.48
N GLN A 558 21.36 -2.21 -34.59
CA GLN A 558 21.62 -3.31 -35.51
C GLN A 558 23.07 -3.27 -36.03
N GLU A 559 23.60 -2.06 -36.25
CA GLU A 559 24.96 -1.83 -36.71
C GLU A 559 26.02 -2.06 -35.61
N THR A 560 25.64 -2.13 -34.33
CA THR A 560 26.57 -2.21 -33.18
C THR A 560 26.43 -3.49 -32.36
N VAL A 561 25.67 -4.50 -32.83
CA VAL A 561 25.51 -5.79 -32.13
C VAL A 561 26.86 -6.50 -31.97
N TYR A 562 27.71 -6.47 -33.00
CA TYR A 562 29.05 -7.03 -32.92
C TYR A 562 29.93 -6.30 -31.88
N ASP A 563 29.93 -4.96 -31.91
CA ASP A 563 30.67 -4.14 -30.94
C ASP A 563 30.22 -4.42 -29.49
N PHE A 564 28.91 -4.65 -29.28
CA PHE A 564 28.36 -5.02 -27.98
C PHE A 564 28.89 -6.36 -27.47
N TRP A 565 28.88 -7.42 -28.27
CA TRP A 565 29.46 -8.70 -27.86
C TRP A 565 30.98 -8.63 -27.69
N ARG A 566 31.67 -7.80 -28.50
CA ARG A 566 33.10 -7.52 -28.32
C ARG A 566 33.38 -6.86 -26.98
N MET A 567 32.54 -5.91 -26.55
CA MET A 567 32.61 -5.27 -25.24
C MET A 567 32.40 -6.29 -24.10
N VAL A 568 31.33 -7.08 -24.18
CA VAL A 568 30.99 -8.11 -23.17
C VAL A 568 32.15 -9.10 -22.99
N TRP A 569 32.78 -9.52 -24.09
CA TRP A 569 33.98 -10.36 -24.04
C TRP A 569 35.19 -9.62 -23.45
N GLN A 570 35.48 -8.40 -23.90
CA GLN A 570 36.65 -7.65 -23.45
C GLN A 570 36.62 -7.37 -21.93
N GLU A 571 35.46 -6.97 -21.41
CA GLU A 571 35.30 -6.58 -20.00
C GLU A 571 35.07 -7.77 -19.06
N ASN A 572 35.16 -9.00 -19.55
CA ASN A 572 34.90 -10.22 -18.78
C ASN A 572 33.52 -10.21 -18.09
N THR A 573 32.50 -9.67 -18.76
CA THR A 573 31.13 -9.58 -18.25
C THR A 573 30.49 -10.97 -18.22
N ALA A 574 29.94 -11.36 -17.08
CA ALA A 574 29.15 -12.59 -16.94
C ALA A 574 27.62 -12.34 -16.89
N ALA A 575 27.20 -11.09 -16.64
CA ALA A 575 25.80 -10.73 -16.49
C ALA A 575 25.44 -9.49 -17.31
N ILE A 576 24.39 -9.60 -18.11
CA ILE A 576 23.79 -8.51 -18.89
C ILE A 576 22.39 -8.27 -18.33
N VAL A 577 22.06 -7.05 -17.95
CA VAL A 577 20.77 -6.63 -17.42
C VAL A 577 20.08 -5.74 -18.46
N MET A 578 18.98 -6.23 -19.01
CA MET A 578 18.14 -5.54 -19.97
C MET A 578 16.84 -5.14 -19.26
N VAL A 579 16.56 -3.84 -19.14
CA VAL A 579 15.36 -3.30 -18.45
C VAL A 579 14.43 -2.54 -19.41
N THR A 580 14.23 -3.09 -20.62
CA THR A 580 13.34 -2.55 -21.66
C THR A 580 12.87 -3.67 -22.57
N ASN A 581 11.65 -3.59 -23.07
CA ASN A 581 11.19 -4.51 -24.12
C ASN A 581 11.79 -4.09 -25.49
N LEU A 582 11.79 -5.01 -26.46
CA LEU A 582 12.29 -4.71 -27.81
C LEU A 582 11.46 -3.62 -28.51
N VAL A 583 10.12 -3.70 -28.35
CA VAL A 583 9.15 -2.78 -28.92
C VAL A 583 8.17 -2.35 -27.84
N GLU A 584 7.90 -1.06 -27.76
CA GLU A 584 7.01 -0.41 -26.78
C GLU A 584 6.15 0.62 -27.53
N VAL A 585 4.83 0.53 -27.42
CA VAL A 585 3.84 1.32 -28.19
C VAL A 585 4.17 1.41 -29.69
N GLY A 586 4.55 0.28 -30.31
CA GLY A 586 4.91 0.21 -31.73
C GLY A 586 6.25 0.88 -32.11
N ARG A 587 7.03 1.36 -31.13
CA ARG A 587 8.37 1.93 -31.35
C ARG A 587 9.46 0.96 -30.92
N VAL A 588 10.45 0.76 -31.78
CA VAL A 588 11.64 -0.05 -31.46
C VAL A 588 12.48 0.67 -30.42
N LYS A 589 12.70 0.03 -29.27
CA LYS A 589 13.49 0.54 -28.14
C LYS A 589 14.89 -0.05 -28.09
N CYS A 590 15.01 -1.34 -28.45
CA CYS A 590 16.24 -2.12 -28.49
C CYS A 590 16.17 -3.08 -29.68
N CYS A 591 17.28 -3.32 -30.38
CA CYS A 591 17.32 -4.43 -31.34
C CYS A 591 17.54 -5.75 -30.59
N LYS A 592 17.06 -6.85 -31.16
CA LYS A 592 17.39 -8.18 -30.65
C LYS A 592 18.86 -8.44 -30.98
N TYR A 593 19.70 -8.62 -29.97
CA TYR A 593 21.15 -8.83 -30.11
C TYR A 593 21.57 -10.25 -29.72
N TRP A 594 20.62 -11.15 -29.53
CA TRP A 594 20.85 -12.54 -29.14
C TRP A 594 20.18 -13.51 -30.12
N PRO A 595 20.75 -14.71 -30.34
CA PRO A 595 20.17 -15.73 -31.21
C PRO A 595 19.06 -16.52 -30.53
N ASP A 596 18.23 -17.18 -31.34
CA ASP A 596 17.29 -18.22 -30.86
C ASP A 596 17.96 -19.60 -30.70
N ASP A 597 19.09 -19.82 -31.36
CA ASP A 597 19.95 -21.01 -31.20
C ASP A 597 21.42 -20.59 -31.24
N THR A 598 22.02 -20.46 -32.41
CA THR A 598 23.42 -20.05 -32.57
C THR A 598 23.56 -18.98 -33.66
N GLU A 599 24.33 -17.93 -33.40
CA GLU A 599 24.66 -16.90 -34.39
C GLU A 599 26.11 -16.41 -34.22
N ILE A 600 26.73 -15.99 -35.33
CA ILE A 600 28.10 -15.48 -35.36
C ILE A 600 28.06 -13.98 -35.64
N TYR A 601 28.54 -13.18 -34.69
CA TYR A 601 28.72 -11.74 -34.81
C TYR A 601 30.21 -11.46 -34.96
N GLY A 602 30.68 -11.22 -36.18
CA GLY A 602 32.11 -10.99 -36.45
C GLY A 602 32.98 -12.18 -36.04
N ASP A 603 33.86 -12.01 -35.04
CA ASP A 603 34.69 -13.07 -34.47
C ASP A 603 34.09 -13.74 -33.22
N MET A 604 32.88 -13.35 -32.81
CA MET A 604 32.17 -13.89 -31.65
C MET A 604 31.08 -14.86 -32.09
N LYS A 605 31.12 -16.09 -31.58
CA LYS A 605 30.04 -17.07 -31.73
C LYS A 605 29.23 -17.11 -30.44
N VAL A 606 27.93 -16.85 -30.53
CA VAL A 606 27.01 -16.83 -29.39
C VAL A 606 26.01 -17.96 -29.57
N THR A 607 25.86 -18.80 -28.54
CA THR A 607 24.96 -19.96 -28.53
C THR A 607 24.02 -19.86 -27.34
N LEU A 608 22.71 -19.91 -27.55
CA LEU A 608 21.70 -19.97 -26.50
C LEU A 608 21.71 -21.38 -25.89
N ILE A 609 21.96 -21.46 -24.58
CA ILE A 609 21.95 -22.72 -23.82
C ILE A 609 20.57 -22.95 -23.20
N GLU A 610 20.01 -21.92 -22.56
CA GLU A 610 18.80 -22.05 -21.75
C GLU A 610 18.02 -20.73 -21.77
N THR A 611 16.69 -20.83 -21.84
CA THR A 611 15.78 -19.72 -21.54
C THR A 611 14.86 -20.10 -20.38
N GLN A 612 14.92 -19.33 -19.30
CA GLN A 612 14.02 -19.45 -18.15
C GLN A 612 13.00 -18.31 -18.22
N LEU A 613 11.73 -18.66 -18.41
CA LEU A 613 10.60 -17.72 -18.43
C LEU A 613 10.04 -17.57 -17.01
N LEU A 614 9.94 -16.31 -16.55
CA LEU A 614 9.27 -15.92 -15.32
C LEU A 614 8.25 -14.83 -15.64
N SER A 615 7.32 -14.56 -14.71
CA SER A 615 6.20 -13.65 -14.95
C SER A 615 6.62 -12.22 -15.31
N GLU A 616 7.64 -11.68 -14.65
CA GLU A 616 8.10 -10.29 -14.81
C GLU A 616 9.46 -10.15 -15.49
N TYR A 617 10.16 -11.26 -15.74
CA TYR A 617 11.47 -11.25 -16.39
C TYR A 617 11.85 -12.58 -17.04
N VAL A 618 12.80 -12.51 -17.98
CA VAL A 618 13.34 -13.67 -18.68
C VAL A 618 14.84 -13.78 -18.38
N ILE A 619 15.33 -14.99 -18.11
CA ILE A 619 16.77 -15.24 -17.98
C ILE A 619 17.22 -16.10 -19.15
N ARG A 620 18.23 -15.64 -19.89
CA ARG A 620 18.87 -16.41 -20.97
C ARG A 620 20.31 -16.70 -20.60
N THR A 621 20.75 -17.93 -20.82
CA THR A 621 22.14 -18.33 -20.62
C THR A 621 22.78 -18.59 -21.97
N PHE A 622 23.91 -17.96 -22.24
CA PHE A 622 24.64 -18.07 -23.50
C PHE A 622 26.03 -18.66 -23.30
N ALA A 623 26.47 -19.53 -24.19
CA ALA A 623 27.88 -19.83 -24.40
C ALA A 623 28.42 -18.88 -25.47
N VAL A 624 29.47 -18.15 -25.13
CA VAL A 624 30.17 -17.26 -26.07
C VAL A 624 31.57 -17.78 -26.29
N GLU A 625 31.97 -17.84 -27.55
CA GLU A 625 33.29 -18.29 -28.00
C GLU A 625 33.89 -17.20 -28.90
N LYS A 626 35.17 -16.88 -28.71
CA LYS A 626 35.90 -15.97 -29.60
C LYS A 626 36.80 -16.76 -30.55
N ARG A 627 36.72 -16.49 -31.85
CA ARG A 627 37.54 -17.16 -32.87
C ARG A 627 39.04 -17.02 -32.55
N GLY A 628 39.73 -18.17 -32.49
CA GLY A 628 41.16 -18.22 -32.18
C GLY A 628 41.50 -18.23 -30.68
N VAL A 629 40.50 -18.19 -29.80
CA VAL A 629 40.66 -18.34 -28.35
C VAL A 629 39.98 -19.63 -27.90
N ALA A 630 40.68 -20.48 -27.15
CA ALA A 630 40.15 -21.78 -26.69
C ALA A 630 39.19 -21.67 -25.47
N GLU A 631 38.88 -20.45 -25.05
CA GLU A 631 38.02 -20.16 -23.90
C GLU A 631 36.55 -20.10 -24.34
N ILE A 632 35.65 -20.70 -23.55
CA ILE A 632 34.20 -20.55 -23.70
C ILE A 632 33.70 -19.87 -22.43
N ARG A 633 32.93 -18.78 -22.57
CA ARG A 633 32.36 -18.05 -21.45
C ARG A 633 30.87 -18.22 -21.38
N GLU A 634 30.38 -18.49 -20.18
CA GLU A 634 28.95 -18.49 -19.89
C GLU A 634 28.52 -17.06 -19.52
N ILE A 635 27.56 -16.51 -20.26
CA ILE A 635 27.03 -15.17 -20.07
C ILE A 635 25.52 -15.25 -19.88
N ARG A 636 25.01 -14.63 -18.81
CA ARG A 636 23.58 -14.62 -18.50
C ARG A 636 22.98 -13.26 -18.80
N GLN A 637 21.94 -13.22 -19.62
CA GLN A 637 21.10 -12.05 -19.81
C GLN A 637 19.87 -12.16 -18.90
N PHE A 638 19.64 -11.12 -18.11
CA PHE A 638 18.47 -10.91 -17.27
C PHE A 638 17.64 -9.81 -17.92
N HIS A 639 16.47 -10.14 -18.44
CA HIS A 639 15.60 -9.24 -19.18
C HIS A 639 14.33 -8.96 -18.39
N PHE A 640 14.25 -7.79 -17.74
CA PHE A 640 13.06 -7.34 -17.01
C PHE A 640 12.01 -6.80 -17.98
N THR A 641 10.87 -7.50 -18.06
CA THR A 641 9.77 -7.22 -19.00
C THR A 641 8.62 -6.45 -18.35
N GLY A 642 8.58 -6.39 -17.01
CA GLY A 642 7.52 -5.74 -16.23
C GLY A 642 7.58 -4.21 -16.14
N TRP A 643 8.52 -3.54 -16.83
CA TRP A 643 8.57 -2.06 -16.82
C TRP A 643 7.61 -1.48 -17.87
N PRO A 644 6.65 -0.61 -17.48
CA PRO A 644 5.68 -0.06 -18.43
C PRO A 644 6.29 0.91 -19.44
N ASP A 645 5.64 1.03 -20.60
CA ASP A 645 6.06 1.90 -21.70
C ASP A 645 6.11 3.39 -21.29
N HIS A 646 5.20 3.82 -20.41
CA HIS A 646 5.14 5.15 -19.81
C HIS A 646 5.22 5.05 -18.28
N GLY A 647 6.03 5.93 -17.67
CA GLY A 647 6.18 6.03 -16.22
C GLY A 647 7.06 4.93 -15.60
N VAL A 648 6.66 4.47 -14.42
CA VAL A 648 7.37 3.50 -13.57
C VAL A 648 6.46 2.32 -13.21
N PRO A 649 7.02 1.15 -12.81
CA PRO A 649 6.21 0.08 -12.24
C PRO A 649 5.38 0.58 -11.05
N LEU A 650 4.14 0.12 -10.95
CA LEU A 650 3.25 0.52 -9.85
C LEU A 650 3.76 0.06 -8.47
N HIS A 651 4.42 -1.10 -8.45
CA HIS A 651 5.00 -1.71 -7.25
C HIS A 651 6.44 -2.12 -7.53
N ALA A 652 7.32 -2.00 -6.55
CA ALA A 652 8.73 -2.34 -6.71
C ALA A 652 9.02 -3.84 -6.53
N THR A 653 8.03 -4.61 -6.04
CA THR A 653 8.18 -6.02 -5.63
C THR A 653 8.86 -6.87 -6.69
N GLY A 654 8.45 -6.78 -7.95
CA GLY A 654 9.04 -7.51 -9.07
C GLY A 654 10.47 -7.11 -9.38
N LEU A 655 10.75 -5.80 -9.43
CA LEU A 655 12.08 -5.27 -9.69
C LEU A 655 13.07 -5.62 -8.57
N LEU A 656 12.63 -5.59 -7.31
CA LEU A 656 13.44 -6.00 -6.17
C LEU A 656 13.78 -7.49 -6.22
N GLY A 657 12.80 -8.35 -6.57
CA GLY A 657 13.03 -9.77 -6.83
C GLY A 657 14.03 -10.00 -7.97
N PHE A 658 13.91 -9.22 -9.04
CA PHE A 658 14.83 -9.24 -10.18
C PHE A 658 16.27 -8.82 -9.80
N ILE A 659 16.45 -7.73 -9.04
CA ILE A 659 17.78 -7.28 -8.57
C ILE A 659 18.43 -8.37 -7.70
N ARG A 660 17.70 -8.92 -6.72
CA ARG A 660 18.21 -10.03 -5.89
C ARG A 660 18.60 -11.23 -6.74
N ARG A 661 17.84 -11.52 -7.79
CA ARG A 661 18.15 -12.61 -8.73
C ARG A 661 19.42 -12.35 -9.53
N VAL A 662 19.62 -11.14 -10.03
CA VAL A 662 20.85 -10.74 -10.74
C VAL A 662 22.05 -10.90 -9.81
N LYS A 663 21.99 -10.35 -8.59
CA LYS A 663 23.08 -10.48 -7.59
C LYS A 663 23.39 -11.93 -7.27
N ALA A 664 22.39 -12.75 -6.99
CA ALA A 664 22.58 -14.16 -6.59
C ALA A 664 23.17 -15.03 -7.71
N LYS A 665 22.87 -14.74 -8.99
CA LYS A 665 23.36 -15.50 -10.14
C LYS A 665 24.61 -14.91 -10.80
N THR A 666 25.13 -13.77 -10.34
CA THR A 666 26.34 -13.15 -10.88
C THR A 666 27.58 -13.62 -10.09
N PRO A 667 28.58 -14.24 -10.73
CA PRO A 667 29.79 -14.68 -10.04
C PRO A 667 30.59 -13.49 -9.44
N PRO A 668 31.11 -13.59 -8.20
CA PRO A 668 31.94 -12.53 -7.61
C PRO A 668 33.24 -12.25 -8.36
N THR A 669 33.70 -13.19 -9.18
CA THR A 669 34.92 -13.09 -10.00
C THR A 669 34.67 -12.50 -11.39
N ALA A 670 33.41 -12.19 -11.74
CA ALA A 670 33.06 -11.60 -13.01
C ALA A 670 33.52 -10.13 -13.10
N GLY A 671 33.73 -9.66 -14.33
CA GLY A 671 33.88 -8.24 -14.61
C GLY A 671 32.57 -7.46 -14.44
N PRO A 672 32.54 -6.18 -14.85
CA PRO A 672 31.38 -5.32 -14.67
C PRO A 672 30.09 -5.90 -15.27
N THR A 673 28.99 -5.81 -14.52
CA THR A 673 27.64 -6.11 -15.04
C THR A 673 27.25 -5.06 -16.06
N VAL A 674 26.89 -5.49 -17.26
CA VAL A 674 26.37 -4.60 -18.30
C VAL A 674 24.90 -4.34 -18.02
N VAL A 675 24.48 -3.08 -17.90
CA VAL A 675 23.07 -2.71 -17.65
C VAL A 675 22.61 -1.75 -18.75
N HIS A 676 21.53 -2.08 -19.46
CA HIS A 676 20.99 -1.24 -20.53
C HIS A 676 19.45 -1.21 -20.57
N CYS A 677 18.95 -0.09 -21.07
CA CYS A 677 17.57 0.13 -21.53
C CYS A 677 17.67 0.81 -22.90
N SER A 678 16.60 1.40 -23.46
CA SER A 678 16.70 2.06 -24.78
C SER A 678 17.83 3.11 -24.86
N ALA A 679 17.84 4.07 -23.94
CA ALA A 679 18.80 5.17 -23.89
C ALA A 679 19.96 4.96 -22.90
N GLY A 680 19.95 3.86 -22.14
CA GLY A 680 20.99 3.57 -21.16
C GLY A 680 21.11 4.60 -20.03
N ALA A 681 20.02 5.28 -19.66
CA ALA A 681 20.05 6.39 -18.71
C ALA A 681 18.89 6.37 -17.69
N GLY A 682 17.64 6.31 -18.16
CA GLY A 682 16.45 6.33 -17.29
C GLY A 682 16.31 5.07 -16.43
N ARG A 683 15.71 4.01 -16.99
CA ARG A 683 15.49 2.73 -16.29
C ARG A 683 16.80 2.07 -15.84
N THR A 684 17.86 2.19 -16.65
CA THR A 684 19.23 1.79 -16.30
C THR A 684 19.70 2.49 -15.02
N GLY A 685 19.48 3.80 -14.90
CA GLY A 685 19.83 4.55 -13.70
C GLY A 685 19.04 4.12 -12.48
N CYS A 686 17.73 3.90 -12.61
CA CYS A 686 16.93 3.36 -11.51
C CYS A 686 17.47 2.03 -11.00
N PHE A 687 17.75 1.08 -11.90
CA PHE A 687 18.31 -0.22 -11.52
C PHE A 687 19.62 -0.07 -10.74
N ILE A 688 20.56 0.71 -11.26
CA ILE A 688 21.88 0.89 -10.65
C ILE A 688 21.77 1.59 -9.29
N VAL A 689 20.96 2.64 -9.17
CA VAL A 689 20.80 3.35 -7.90
C VAL A 689 20.17 2.44 -6.85
N ILE A 690 19.10 1.71 -7.19
CA ILE A 690 18.46 0.78 -6.26
C ILE A 690 19.48 -0.29 -5.83
N ASP A 691 20.21 -0.88 -6.77
CA ASP A 691 21.23 -1.91 -6.51
C ASP A 691 22.29 -1.47 -5.49
N ILE A 692 22.85 -0.26 -5.68
CA ILE A 692 23.85 0.35 -4.79
C ILE A 692 23.23 0.71 -3.43
N MET A 693 22.03 1.29 -3.43
CA MET A 693 21.38 1.75 -2.20
C MET A 693 20.92 0.59 -1.31
N LEU A 694 20.55 -0.55 -1.90
CA LEU A 694 20.25 -1.77 -1.13
C LEU A 694 21.51 -2.27 -0.40
N ASP A 695 22.68 -2.26 -1.05
CA ASP A 695 23.95 -2.63 -0.40
C ASP A 695 24.33 -1.64 0.71
N MET A 696 24.13 -0.34 0.48
CA MET A 696 24.40 0.71 1.47
C MET A 696 23.47 0.58 2.69
N ALA A 697 22.19 0.33 2.46
CA ALA A 697 21.20 0.12 3.51
C ALA A 697 21.56 -1.09 4.40
N GLU A 698 21.95 -2.21 3.79
CA GLU A 698 22.30 -3.44 4.51
C GLU A 698 23.61 -3.30 5.30
N ARG A 699 24.65 -2.69 4.71
CA ARG A 699 25.99 -2.63 5.31
C ARG A 699 26.18 -1.46 6.27
N GLU A 700 25.57 -0.31 5.97
CA GLU A 700 25.81 0.95 6.67
C GLU A 700 24.59 1.44 7.46
N GLY A 701 23.39 0.93 7.18
CA GLY A 701 22.15 1.35 7.83
C GLY A 701 21.66 2.74 7.39
N VAL A 702 22.17 3.24 6.27
CA VAL A 702 21.85 4.53 5.66
C VAL A 702 21.68 4.39 4.14
N VAL A 703 21.01 5.36 3.51
CA VAL A 703 20.87 5.48 2.05
C VAL A 703 21.15 6.91 1.61
N ASP A 704 21.83 7.08 0.48
CA ASP A 704 22.20 8.39 -0.08
C ASP A 704 21.85 8.46 -1.57
N ILE A 705 20.55 8.54 -1.83
CA ILE A 705 19.98 8.44 -3.17
C ILE A 705 20.37 9.65 -4.02
N TYR A 706 20.26 10.86 -3.45
CA TYR A 706 20.59 12.10 -4.14
C TYR A 706 22.04 12.14 -4.63
N ASN A 707 23.01 11.89 -3.74
CA ASN A 707 24.41 11.93 -4.14
C ASN A 707 24.76 10.77 -5.07
N CYS A 708 24.13 9.59 -4.93
CA CYS A 708 24.29 8.50 -5.89
C CYS A 708 23.88 8.91 -7.31
N VAL A 709 22.69 9.51 -7.47
CA VAL A 709 22.22 10.00 -8.79
C VAL A 709 23.13 11.11 -9.32
N ARG A 710 23.57 12.04 -8.46
CA ARG A 710 24.50 13.11 -8.82
C ARG A 710 25.83 12.55 -9.37
N GLU A 711 26.41 11.55 -8.72
CA GLU A 711 27.64 10.88 -9.16
C GLU A 711 27.43 10.11 -10.46
N LEU A 712 26.28 9.46 -10.64
CA LEU A 712 25.94 8.80 -11.90
C LEU A 712 25.82 9.80 -13.06
N ARG A 713 25.19 10.97 -12.84
CA ARG A 713 25.09 12.05 -13.84
C ARG A 713 26.45 12.65 -14.22
N ALA A 714 27.40 12.66 -13.30
CA ALA A 714 28.79 13.06 -13.60
C ALA A 714 29.51 12.08 -14.55
N ARG A 715 29.13 10.79 -14.51
CA ARG A 715 29.73 9.73 -15.33
C ARG A 715 29.01 9.52 -16.66
N ARG A 716 27.70 9.73 -16.71
CA ARG A 716 26.86 9.57 -17.90
C ARG A 716 25.71 10.57 -17.89
N VAL A 717 25.43 11.19 -19.04
CA VAL A 717 24.41 12.23 -19.15
C VAL A 717 23.00 11.69 -18.80
N ASN A 718 22.23 12.48 -18.06
CA ASN A 718 20.81 12.26 -17.75
C ASN A 718 20.46 10.91 -17.08
N MET A 719 21.35 10.35 -16.27
CA MET A 719 21.03 9.22 -15.41
C MET A 719 19.84 9.54 -14.49
N VAL A 720 18.83 8.65 -14.47
CA VAL A 720 17.49 8.88 -13.89
C VAL A 720 16.80 10.09 -14.57
N GLN A 721 16.00 9.78 -15.60
CA GLN A 721 15.56 10.74 -16.62
C GLN A 721 14.27 11.49 -16.29
N THR A 722 13.48 11.02 -15.32
CA THR A 722 12.24 11.68 -14.91
C THR A 722 12.13 11.78 -13.39
N GLU A 723 11.34 12.76 -12.91
CA GLU A 723 10.99 12.87 -11.50
C GLU A 723 10.29 11.61 -10.99
N GLU A 724 9.36 11.05 -11.77
CA GLU A 724 8.66 9.79 -11.43
C GLU A 724 9.63 8.63 -11.18
N GLN A 725 10.70 8.52 -11.99
CA GLN A 725 11.77 7.54 -11.80
C GLN A 725 12.54 7.78 -10.50
N TYR A 726 12.80 9.05 -10.16
CA TYR A 726 13.49 9.42 -8.93
C TYR A 726 12.65 9.10 -7.68
N VAL A 727 11.35 9.39 -7.71
CA VAL A 727 10.40 9.04 -6.65
C VAL A 727 10.28 7.51 -6.51
N PHE A 728 10.20 6.79 -7.63
CA PHE A 728 10.12 5.33 -7.62
C PHE A 728 11.34 4.65 -6.99
N ILE A 729 12.55 5.19 -7.18
CA ILE A 729 13.76 4.68 -6.51
C ILE A 729 13.60 4.74 -4.99
N HIS A 730 13.08 5.85 -4.45
CA HIS A 730 12.84 6.00 -3.02
C HIS A 730 11.81 4.99 -2.52
N ASP A 731 10.69 4.85 -3.23
CA ASP A 731 9.64 3.89 -2.89
C ASP A 731 10.14 2.44 -2.93
N ALA A 732 10.96 2.08 -3.92
CA ALA A 732 11.55 0.75 -4.05
C ALA A 732 12.51 0.42 -2.89
N ILE A 733 13.37 1.37 -2.51
CA ILE A 733 14.30 1.19 -1.40
C ILE A 733 13.55 1.11 -0.07
N LEU A 734 12.51 1.93 0.13
CA LEU A 734 11.65 1.86 1.31
C LEU A 734 10.95 0.51 1.41
N GLU A 735 10.35 0.05 0.30
CA GLU A 735 9.70 -1.25 0.24
C GLU A 735 10.67 -2.38 0.59
N ALA A 736 11.89 -2.35 0.05
CA ALA A 736 12.92 -3.33 0.36
C ALA A 736 13.35 -3.31 1.84
N CYS A 737 13.50 -2.11 2.42
CA CYS A 737 13.89 -1.94 3.82
C CYS A 737 12.79 -2.38 4.80
N LEU A 738 11.52 -2.15 4.46
CA LEU A 738 10.38 -2.58 5.28
C LEU A 738 10.18 -4.10 5.22
N CYS A 739 10.32 -4.69 4.03
CA CYS A 739 10.08 -6.11 3.82
C CYS A 739 11.26 -7.01 4.18
N GLY A 740 12.50 -6.53 4.02
CA GLY A 740 13.71 -7.34 4.18
C GLY A 740 13.86 -8.43 3.11
N ASP A 741 14.84 -9.32 3.31
CA ASP A 741 15.01 -10.54 2.52
C ASP A 741 14.31 -11.72 3.21
N THR A 742 13.29 -12.25 2.55
CA THR A 742 12.39 -13.29 3.06
C THR A 742 12.58 -14.62 2.33
N ALA A 743 13.53 -14.70 1.40
CA ALA A 743 13.82 -15.91 0.66
C ALA A 743 14.55 -16.94 1.54
N ILE A 744 14.05 -18.17 1.57
CA ILE A 744 14.58 -19.26 2.38
C ILE A 744 15.04 -20.40 1.46
N PRO A 745 16.31 -20.82 1.53
CA PRO A 745 16.77 -22.02 0.83
C PRO A 745 15.98 -23.27 1.25
N ALA A 746 15.63 -24.14 0.30
CA ALA A 746 14.79 -25.32 0.55
C ALA A 746 15.34 -26.24 1.65
N ASN A 747 16.67 -26.39 1.72
CA ASN A 747 17.35 -27.19 2.75
C ASN A 747 17.29 -26.59 4.16
N GLN A 748 16.97 -25.30 4.30
CA GLN A 748 16.87 -24.58 5.57
C GLN A 748 15.42 -24.31 5.99
N LEU A 749 14.44 -24.54 5.10
CA LEU A 749 13.04 -24.19 5.33
C LEU A 749 12.49 -24.75 6.65
N ARG A 750 12.82 -26.01 6.98
CA ARG A 750 12.34 -26.67 8.20
C ARG A 750 12.87 -25.99 9.46
N SER A 751 14.16 -25.69 9.52
CA SER A 751 14.77 -25.06 10.71
C SER A 751 14.34 -23.61 10.84
N VAL A 752 14.29 -22.85 9.73
CA VAL A 752 13.88 -21.45 9.73
C VAL A 752 12.40 -21.33 10.13
N TYR A 753 11.50 -22.13 9.57
CA TYR A 753 10.08 -22.10 9.95
C TYR A 753 9.85 -22.45 11.42
N TYR A 754 10.61 -23.40 11.97
CA TYR A 754 10.55 -23.73 13.39
C TYR A 754 10.91 -22.53 14.27
N GLU A 755 12.03 -21.86 13.96
CA GLU A 755 12.47 -20.67 14.69
C GLU A 755 11.50 -19.50 14.51
N MET A 756 10.95 -19.31 13.30
CA MET A 756 9.98 -18.25 13.02
C MET A 756 8.70 -18.35 13.85
N ASN A 757 8.31 -19.58 14.22
CA ASN A 757 7.14 -19.85 15.06
C ASN A 757 7.42 -19.69 16.56
N ARG A 758 8.69 -19.62 16.98
CA ARG A 758 9.05 -19.48 18.38
C ARG A 758 8.61 -18.11 18.91
N LEU A 759 7.97 -18.11 20.07
CA LEU A 759 7.57 -16.87 20.75
C LEU A 759 8.77 -16.23 21.43
N ASP A 760 8.96 -14.94 21.20
CA ASP A 760 9.86 -14.11 22.00
C ASP A 760 9.22 -13.88 23.39
N PRO A 761 9.87 -14.29 24.49
CA PRO A 761 9.35 -14.10 25.84
C PRO A 761 9.16 -12.64 26.26
N GLN A 762 9.88 -11.69 25.64
CA GLN A 762 9.81 -10.26 25.96
C GLN A 762 8.62 -9.58 25.27
N THR A 763 8.39 -9.89 24.00
CA THR A 763 7.36 -9.22 23.19
C THR A 763 6.05 -10.02 23.08
N ASN A 764 6.06 -11.31 23.47
CA ASN A 764 4.97 -12.26 23.28
C ASN A 764 4.49 -12.32 21.81
N SER A 765 5.45 -12.21 20.89
CA SER A 765 5.28 -12.19 19.45
C SER A 765 6.22 -13.20 18.80
N SER A 766 5.87 -13.72 17.63
CA SER A 766 6.74 -14.61 16.84
C SER A 766 7.13 -13.92 15.53
N GLN A 767 8.26 -14.31 14.95
CA GLN A 767 8.74 -13.71 13.70
C GLN A 767 7.72 -13.85 12.56
N ILE A 768 7.06 -14.99 12.44
CA ILE A 768 6.01 -15.20 11.41
C ILE A 768 4.81 -14.26 11.59
N LYS A 769 4.47 -13.91 12.84
CA LYS A 769 3.40 -12.96 13.14
C LYS A 769 3.83 -11.53 12.79
N GLU A 770 5.10 -11.20 13.01
CA GLU A 770 5.67 -9.91 12.63
C GLU A 770 5.79 -9.76 11.12
N GLU A 771 6.22 -10.81 10.43
CA GLU A 771 6.27 -10.87 8.97
C GLU A 771 4.87 -10.68 8.35
N PHE A 772 3.85 -11.36 8.86
CA PHE A 772 2.47 -11.15 8.41
C PHE A 772 1.94 -9.73 8.75
N ARG A 773 2.36 -9.13 9.86
CA ARG A 773 2.04 -7.72 10.17
C ARG A 773 2.69 -6.78 9.17
N THR A 774 3.96 -7.00 8.84
CA THR A 774 4.67 -6.24 7.80
C THR A 774 3.95 -6.38 6.46
N LEU A 775 3.53 -7.60 6.09
CA LEU A 775 2.75 -7.84 4.88
C LEU A 775 1.47 -6.99 4.85
N ASN A 776 0.71 -6.96 5.96
CA ASN A 776 -0.49 -6.13 6.08
C ASN A 776 -0.18 -4.62 5.97
N MET A 777 0.93 -4.17 6.54
CA MET A 777 1.36 -2.76 6.45
C MET A 777 1.75 -2.34 5.04
N VAL A 778 2.42 -3.22 4.28
CA VAL A 778 2.86 -2.92 2.91
C VAL A 778 1.83 -3.29 1.84
N THR A 779 0.68 -3.84 2.25
CA THR A 779 -0.42 -4.16 1.31
C THR A 779 -1.03 -2.85 0.80
N PRO A 780 -1.15 -2.65 -0.53
CA PRO A 780 -1.75 -1.44 -1.07
C PRO A 780 -3.20 -1.27 -0.60
N THR A 781 -3.54 -0.06 -0.17
CA THR A 781 -4.94 0.32 0.11
C THR A 781 -5.55 0.84 -1.18
N LEU A 782 -6.59 0.17 -1.69
CA LEU A 782 -7.28 0.61 -2.90
C LEU A 782 -8.12 1.84 -2.62
N ARG A 783 -8.00 2.84 -3.49
CA ARG A 783 -8.84 4.05 -3.48
C ARG A 783 -10.08 3.82 -4.34
N VAL A 784 -11.06 4.71 -4.19
CA VAL A 784 -12.30 4.65 -4.98
C VAL A 784 -11.99 4.78 -6.48
N GLU A 785 -11.04 5.63 -6.85
CA GLU A 785 -10.59 5.75 -8.25
C GLU A 785 -9.96 4.46 -8.82
N ASP A 786 -9.37 3.61 -7.97
CA ASP A 786 -8.74 2.37 -8.41
C ASP A 786 -9.76 1.28 -8.77
N CYS A 787 -11.03 1.43 -8.39
CA CYS A 787 -12.12 0.47 -8.61
C CYS A 787 -13.30 1.10 -9.36
N SER A 788 -13.05 2.14 -10.16
CA SER A 788 -14.08 2.97 -10.77
C SER A 788 -15.04 2.18 -11.66
N ILE A 789 -14.57 1.13 -12.34
CA ILE A 789 -15.37 0.30 -13.24
C ILE A 789 -16.29 -0.63 -12.44
N ALA A 790 -15.77 -1.25 -11.38
CA ALA A 790 -16.53 -2.10 -10.48
C ALA A 790 -17.66 -1.31 -9.77
N LEU A 791 -17.43 -0.01 -9.54
CA LEU A 791 -18.35 0.92 -8.88
C LEU A 791 -19.39 1.56 -9.81
N LEU A 792 -19.39 1.25 -11.10
CA LEU A 792 -20.44 1.74 -12.00
C LEU A 792 -21.81 1.16 -11.58
N PRO A 793 -22.91 1.95 -11.57
CA PRO A 793 -24.21 1.48 -11.10
C PRO A 793 -24.70 0.19 -11.77
N ARG A 794 -24.44 0.03 -13.08
CA ARG A 794 -24.77 -1.17 -13.85
C ARG A 794 -24.03 -2.44 -13.42
N ASN A 795 -22.96 -2.31 -12.65
CA ASN A 795 -22.08 -3.40 -12.21
C ASN A 795 -22.29 -3.74 -10.73
N HIS A 796 -23.03 -2.93 -9.95
CA HIS A 796 -23.23 -3.13 -8.51
C HIS A 796 -23.80 -4.51 -8.19
N GLU A 797 -24.85 -4.93 -8.90
CA GLU A 797 -25.49 -6.23 -8.71
C GLU A 797 -24.63 -7.42 -9.16
N LYS A 798 -23.48 -7.17 -9.82
CA LYS A 798 -22.52 -8.20 -10.23
C LYS A 798 -21.42 -8.43 -9.17
N ASN A 799 -21.39 -7.61 -8.11
CA ASN A 799 -20.44 -7.72 -7.01
C ASN A 799 -21.11 -8.34 -5.80
N ARG A 800 -20.49 -9.38 -5.23
CA ARG A 800 -20.99 -10.02 -4.00
C ARG A 800 -20.80 -9.12 -2.77
N CYS A 801 -19.69 -8.40 -2.72
CA CYS A 801 -19.32 -7.51 -1.63
C CYS A 801 -18.68 -6.25 -2.20
N MET A 802 -19.19 -5.08 -1.83
CA MET A 802 -18.66 -3.79 -2.27
C MET A 802 -17.34 -3.41 -1.58
N ASP A 803 -16.97 -4.10 -0.50
CA ASP A 803 -15.67 -3.95 0.15
C ASP A 803 -14.58 -4.83 -0.49
N VAL A 804 -14.97 -5.76 -1.38
CA VAL A 804 -14.07 -6.70 -2.05
C VAL A 804 -14.16 -6.55 -3.56
N LEU A 805 -13.66 -5.42 -4.05
CA LEU A 805 -13.63 -5.12 -5.48
C LEU A 805 -12.25 -5.43 -6.08
N PRO A 806 -12.20 -5.86 -7.35
CA PRO A 806 -10.95 -5.90 -8.10
C PRO A 806 -10.57 -4.47 -8.53
N PRO A 807 -9.28 -4.10 -8.48
CA PRO A 807 -8.83 -2.85 -9.07
C PRO A 807 -8.90 -2.89 -10.61
N ASP A 808 -9.17 -1.75 -11.22
CA ASP A 808 -9.44 -1.59 -12.66
C ASP A 808 -8.28 -2.10 -13.52
N ARG A 809 -7.03 -1.91 -13.07
CA ARG A 809 -5.82 -2.37 -13.75
C ARG A 809 -5.70 -3.90 -13.87
N CYS A 810 -6.40 -4.65 -13.01
CA CYS A 810 -6.36 -6.11 -12.97
C CYS A 810 -7.64 -6.74 -13.55
N LEU A 811 -8.60 -5.93 -14.02
CA LEU A 811 -9.89 -6.44 -14.49
C LEU A 811 -9.76 -7.20 -15.81
N PRO A 812 -10.35 -8.42 -15.91
CA PRO A 812 -10.64 -9.01 -17.20
C PRO A 812 -11.91 -8.39 -17.81
N PHE A 813 -11.82 -7.93 -19.06
CA PHE A 813 -12.95 -7.43 -19.83
C PHE A 813 -13.51 -8.52 -20.73
N LEU A 814 -14.80 -8.81 -20.58
CA LEU A 814 -15.49 -9.79 -21.41
C LEU A 814 -15.75 -9.24 -22.81
N ILE A 815 -15.62 -10.09 -23.82
CA ILE A 815 -15.87 -9.72 -25.22
C ILE A 815 -17.39 -9.58 -25.42
N THR A 816 -17.86 -8.38 -25.76
CA THR A 816 -19.27 -8.11 -26.05
C THR A 816 -19.58 -8.30 -27.53
N ILE A 817 -20.64 -9.06 -27.82
CA ILE A 817 -21.21 -9.22 -29.17
C ILE A 817 -22.51 -8.39 -29.25
N ASP A 818 -22.92 -7.93 -30.44
CA ASP A 818 -24.10 -7.10 -30.67
C ASP A 818 -25.32 -7.56 -29.83
N GLY A 819 -25.79 -6.68 -28.93
CA GLY A 819 -26.92 -6.93 -28.02
C GLY A 819 -26.54 -7.24 -26.56
N GLU A 820 -25.27 -7.50 -26.24
CA GLU A 820 -24.82 -7.69 -24.85
C GLU A 820 -24.46 -6.35 -24.18
N SER A 821 -25.07 -6.07 -23.02
CA SER A 821 -25.00 -4.75 -22.37
C SER A 821 -23.83 -4.54 -21.40
N SER A 822 -23.05 -5.58 -21.07
CA SER A 822 -21.99 -5.50 -20.05
C SER A 822 -20.79 -6.40 -20.37
N ASN A 823 -19.60 -5.81 -20.23
CA ASN A 823 -18.28 -6.43 -20.38
C ASN A 823 -17.58 -6.68 -19.03
N TYR A 824 -18.28 -6.52 -17.91
CA TYR A 824 -17.72 -6.55 -16.56
C TYR A 824 -18.04 -7.85 -15.82
N ILE A 825 -17.04 -8.37 -15.10
CA ILE A 825 -17.15 -9.42 -14.09
C ILE A 825 -16.20 -9.12 -12.92
N ASN A 826 -16.62 -9.43 -11.68
CA ASN A 826 -15.75 -9.29 -10.50
C ASN A 826 -14.69 -10.39 -10.49
N ALA A 827 -13.56 -10.12 -11.12
CA ALA A 827 -12.40 -11.00 -11.19
C ALA A 827 -11.12 -10.16 -11.31
N ALA A 828 -9.97 -10.74 -10.96
CA ALA A 828 -8.67 -10.12 -11.10
C ALA A 828 -7.68 -11.08 -11.76
N LEU A 829 -6.97 -10.58 -12.77
CA LEU A 829 -5.84 -11.25 -13.41
C LEU A 829 -4.65 -11.25 -12.45
N MET A 830 -3.99 -12.39 -12.33
CA MET A 830 -2.84 -12.55 -11.44
C MET A 830 -1.77 -13.43 -12.05
N ASP A 831 -0.53 -13.10 -11.75
CA ASP A 831 0.62 -13.80 -12.27
C ASP A 831 0.89 -15.07 -11.45
N SER A 832 1.39 -16.11 -12.11
CA SER A 832 2.06 -17.22 -11.44
C SER A 832 3.54 -16.91 -11.27
N TYR A 833 4.32 -17.93 -10.91
CA TYR A 833 5.76 -17.77 -10.88
C TYR A 833 6.36 -17.61 -12.29
N LYS A 834 5.79 -18.33 -13.26
CA LYS A 834 6.35 -18.45 -14.62
C LYS A 834 5.67 -17.55 -15.64
N GLN A 835 4.38 -17.27 -15.46
CA GLN A 835 3.53 -16.72 -16.50
C GLN A 835 2.73 -15.53 -16.00
N PRO A 836 2.69 -14.43 -16.78
CA PRO A 836 1.81 -13.31 -16.48
C PRO A 836 0.34 -13.71 -16.70
N SER A 837 -0.55 -13.24 -15.84
CA SER A 837 -2.00 -13.52 -15.89
C SER A 837 -2.35 -15.01 -15.98
N ALA A 838 -1.57 -15.88 -15.33
CA ALA A 838 -1.80 -17.32 -15.29
C ALA A 838 -3.06 -17.70 -14.48
N PHE A 839 -3.37 -16.92 -13.45
CA PHE A 839 -4.56 -17.08 -12.62
C PHE A 839 -5.59 -16.02 -12.92
N ILE A 840 -6.86 -16.40 -12.84
CA ILE A 840 -7.99 -15.47 -12.77
C ILE A 840 -8.73 -15.72 -11.47
N VAL A 841 -8.57 -14.83 -10.50
CA VAL A 841 -9.21 -14.98 -9.19
C VAL A 841 -10.54 -14.27 -9.20
N THR A 842 -11.62 -14.98 -8.87
CA THR A 842 -12.98 -14.44 -8.88
C THR A 842 -13.78 -14.86 -7.65
N GLN A 843 -14.82 -14.11 -7.33
CA GLN A 843 -15.82 -14.49 -6.33
C GLN A 843 -16.63 -15.71 -6.78
N HIS A 844 -17.38 -16.30 -5.87
CA HIS A 844 -18.41 -17.25 -6.25
C HIS A 844 -19.38 -16.61 -7.24
N PRO A 845 -19.66 -17.24 -8.40
CA PRO A 845 -20.64 -16.74 -9.35
C PRO A 845 -21.95 -16.42 -8.63
N LEU A 846 -22.60 -15.33 -9.02
CA LEU A 846 -23.94 -14.99 -8.58
C LEU A 846 -24.94 -15.52 -9.61
N PRO A 847 -26.23 -15.72 -9.25
CA PRO A 847 -27.25 -16.17 -10.20
C PRO A 847 -27.31 -15.35 -11.50
N ASN A 848 -27.12 -14.04 -11.41
CA ASN A 848 -27.10 -13.11 -12.54
C ASN A 848 -25.74 -13.03 -13.27
N THR A 849 -24.67 -13.66 -12.77
CA THR A 849 -23.33 -13.64 -13.39
C THR A 849 -22.84 -15.01 -13.86
N VAL A 850 -23.66 -16.07 -13.81
CA VAL A 850 -23.27 -17.41 -14.29
C VAL A 850 -22.87 -17.40 -15.77
N LYS A 851 -23.62 -16.68 -16.62
CA LYS A 851 -23.27 -16.50 -18.03
C LYS A 851 -21.92 -15.80 -18.19
N ASP A 852 -21.72 -14.71 -17.44
CA ASP A 852 -20.48 -13.93 -17.47
C ASP A 852 -19.26 -14.74 -16.99
N PHE A 853 -19.45 -15.64 -16.02
CA PHE A 853 -18.40 -16.54 -15.54
C PHE A 853 -17.93 -17.51 -16.63
N TRP A 854 -18.84 -18.15 -17.37
CA TRP A 854 -18.43 -19.02 -18.48
C TRP A 854 -17.89 -18.25 -19.69
N ARG A 855 -18.35 -17.00 -19.90
CA ARG A 855 -17.73 -16.09 -20.87
C ARG A 855 -16.28 -15.80 -20.49
N LEU A 856 -16.00 -15.51 -19.21
CA LEU A 856 -14.64 -15.30 -18.70
C LEU A 856 -13.75 -16.50 -19.02
N VAL A 857 -14.22 -17.72 -18.72
CA VAL A 857 -13.49 -18.97 -18.98
C VAL A 857 -13.14 -19.11 -20.47
N LEU A 858 -14.08 -18.82 -21.37
CA LEU A 858 -13.86 -18.95 -22.81
C LEU A 858 -12.98 -17.83 -23.40
N ASP A 859 -13.31 -16.56 -23.07
CA ASP A 859 -12.66 -15.35 -23.61
C ASP A 859 -11.18 -15.27 -23.20
N TYR A 860 -10.83 -15.77 -22.02
CA TYR A 860 -9.45 -15.76 -21.50
C TYR A 860 -8.71 -17.10 -21.67
N HIS A 861 -9.28 -18.04 -22.44
CA HIS A 861 -8.67 -19.33 -22.75
C HIS A 861 -8.32 -20.12 -21.49
N CYS A 862 -9.22 -20.14 -20.51
CA CYS A 862 -9.04 -20.93 -19.31
C CYS A 862 -9.32 -22.40 -19.61
N THR A 863 -8.45 -23.26 -19.10
CA THR A 863 -8.51 -24.73 -19.23
C THR A 863 -8.83 -25.39 -17.90
N SER A 864 -8.61 -24.68 -16.79
CA SER A 864 -8.83 -25.18 -15.42
C SER A 864 -9.71 -24.22 -14.63
N ILE A 865 -10.59 -24.77 -13.79
CA ILE A 865 -11.37 -24.04 -12.79
C ILE A 865 -11.13 -24.70 -11.44
N VAL A 866 -10.73 -23.94 -10.42
CA VAL A 866 -10.53 -24.43 -9.05
C VAL A 866 -11.56 -23.78 -8.13
N MET A 867 -12.42 -24.63 -7.56
CA MET A 867 -13.47 -24.27 -6.60
C MET A 867 -13.08 -24.76 -5.21
N LEU A 868 -12.83 -23.84 -4.27
CA LEU A 868 -12.23 -24.16 -2.97
C LEU A 868 -13.24 -24.31 -1.81
N ASN A 869 -14.50 -24.57 -2.15
CA ASN A 869 -15.63 -24.57 -1.23
C ASN A 869 -16.64 -25.67 -1.61
N ASP A 870 -17.45 -26.09 -0.65
CA ASP A 870 -18.67 -26.85 -0.91
C ASP A 870 -19.79 -25.93 -1.43
N VAL A 871 -20.79 -26.50 -2.11
CA VAL A 871 -21.97 -25.75 -2.57
C VAL A 871 -22.88 -25.51 -1.38
N ASP A 872 -22.87 -24.27 -0.87
CA ASP A 872 -23.76 -23.85 0.21
C ASP A 872 -24.82 -22.86 -0.33
N PRO A 873 -26.11 -23.25 -0.35
CA PRO A 873 -27.20 -22.36 -0.75
C PRO A 873 -27.26 -21.05 0.05
N ALA A 874 -26.83 -21.06 1.32
CA ALA A 874 -26.78 -19.86 2.16
C ALA A 874 -25.75 -18.83 1.67
N GLN A 875 -24.75 -19.28 0.90
CA GLN A 875 -23.69 -18.43 0.34
C GLN A 875 -24.05 -17.86 -1.03
N LEU A 876 -25.27 -18.07 -1.55
CA LEU A 876 -25.72 -17.55 -2.85
C LEU A 876 -24.75 -17.88 -4.00
N CYS A 877 -24.06 -19.03 -3.94
CA CYS A 877 -23.31 -19.59 -5.06
C CYS A 877 -24.23 -20.61 -5.74
N PRO A 878 -24.83 -20.30 -6.90
CA PRO A 878 -25.60 -21.29 -7.63
C PRO A 878 -24.66 -22.35 -8.19
N GLN A 879 -25.21 -23.54 -8.41
CA GLN A 879 -24.55 -24.50 -9.29
C GLN A 879 -24.48 -23.90 -10.70
N TYR A 880 -23.28 -23.52 -11.12
CA TYR A 880 -23.08 -22.86 -12.41
C TYR A 880 -22.84 -23.84 -13.56
N TRP A 881 -22.76 -25.16 -13.28
CA TRP A 881 -22.49 -26.21 -14.26
C TRP A 881 -23.67 -27.17 -14.45
N PRO A 882 -23.80 -27.81 -15.63
CA PRO A 882 -24.72 -28.93 -15.81
C PRO A 882 -24.22 -30.20 -15.12
N GLU A 883 -25.11 -30.98 -14.50
CA GLU A 883 -24.76 -32.34 -14.05
C GLU A 883 -24.74 -33.32 -15.23
N ASN A 884 -25.69 -33.18 -16.16
CA ASN A 884 -25.87 -34.06 -17.31
C ASN A 884 -26.20 -33.23 -18.56
N GLY A 885 -25.67 -33.65 -19.72
CA GLY A 885 -26.03 -33.06 -21.01
C GLY A 885 -25.56 -31.62 -21.21
N LEU A 886 -26.33 -30.85 -21.98
CA LEU A 886 -25.97 -29.51 -22.46
C LEU A 886 -26.80 -28.41 -21.79
N HIS A 887 -26.14 -27.44 -21.16
CA HIS A 887 -26.74 -26.20 -20.68
C HIS A 887 -26.51 -25.07 -21.69
N ARG A 888 -27.57 -24.36 -22.08
CA ARG A 888 -27.52 -23.18 -22.96
C ARG A 888 -27.70 -21.88 -22.17
N LEU A 889 -26.71 -21.00 -22.20
CA LEU A 889 -26.69 -19.68 -21.57
C LEU A 889 -26.66 -18.60 -22.66
N GLY A 890 -27.78 -18.43 -23.37
CA GLY A 890 -27.82 -17.63 -24.60
C GLY A 890 -27.09 -18.34 -25.75
N SER A 891 -26.09 -17.69 -26.36
CA SER A 891 -25.24 -18.29 -27.40
C SER A 891 -24.16 -19.23 -26.84
N LEU A 892 -23.92 -19.19 -25.53
CA LEU A 892 -22.91 -20.02 -24.89
C LEU A 892 -23.49 -21.40 -24.53
N GLN A 893 -22.74 -22.44 -24.85
CA GLN A 893 -23.07 -23.83 -24.62
C GLN A 893 -22.03 -24.45 -23.71
N VAL A 894 -22.48 -25.03 -22.59
CA VAL A 894 -21.63 -25.77 -21.65
C VAL A 894 -22.17 -27.18 -21.57
N GLU A 895 -21.40 -28.14 -22.05
CA GLU A 895 -21.75 -29.56 -22.10
C GLU A 895 -20.94 -30.32 -21.06
N PHE A 896 -21.61 -31.12 -20.23
CA PHE A 896 -20.96 -32.05 -19.33
C PHE A 896 -20.38 -33.24 -20.12
N VAL A 897 -19.11 -33.56 -19.89
CA VAL A 897 -18.42 -34.66 -20.56
C VAL A 897 -18.19 -35.84 -19.62
N SER A 898 -17.55 -35.59 -18.48
CA SER A 898 -17.27 -36.62 -17.48
C SER A 898 -17.05 -36.01 -16.09
N ALA A 899 -17.16 -36.84 -15.06
CA ALA A 899 -16.75 -36.50 -13.71
C ALA A 899 -16.00 -37.67 -13.07
N ASP A 900 -15.09 -37.34 -12.18
CA ASP A 900 -14.36 -38.27 -11.35
C ASP A 900 -14.28 -37.72 -9.91
N LEU A 901 -14.13 -38.61 -8.94
CA LEU A 901 -13.97 -38.25 -7.53
C LEU A 901 -12.74 -38.97 -6.97
N GLU A 902 -11.73 -38.19 -6.60
CA GLU A 902 -10.49 -38.69 -6.00
C GLU A 902 -10.30 -38.03 -4.62
N GLU A 903 -10.43 -38.83 -3.55
CA GLU A 903 -10.34 -38.38 -2.15
C GLU A 903 -11.26 -37.18 -1.85
N ASP A 904 -10.68 -35.99 -1.67
CA ASP A 904 -11.39 -34.76 -1.34
C ASP A 904 -11.58 -33.83 -2.57
N VAL A 905 -11.32 -34.31 -3.79
CA VAL A 905 -11.45 -33.53 -5.03
C VAL A 905 -12.47 -34.16 -5.97
N ILE A 906 -13.50 -33.39 -6.33
CA ILE A 906 -14.36 -33.73 -7.46
C ILE A 906 -13.82 -33.04 -8.71
N SER A 907 -13.52 -33.82 -9.73
CA SER A 907 -13.06 -33.34 -11.03
C SER A 907 -14.17 -33.47 -12.05
N ARG A 908 -14.49 -32.41 -12.81
CA ARG A 908 -15.52 -32.42 -13.87
C ARG A 908 -14.97 -31.84 -15.15
N ILE A 909 -15.17 -32.54 -16.26
CA ILE A 909 -14.75 -32.08 -17.59
C ILE A 909 -15.97 -31.53 -18.32
N PHE A 910 -15.82 -30.32 -18.85
CA PHE A 910 -16.83 -29.62 -19.64
C PHE A 910 -16.30 -29.30 -21.03
N ARG A 911 -17.20 -29.33 -22.02
CA ARG A 911 -16.96 -28.79 -23.36
C ARG A 911 -17.73 -27.49 -23.49
N ILE A 912 -17.02 -26.40 -23.80
CA ILE A 912 -17.59 -25.05 -23.90
C ILE A 912 -17.50 -24.57 -25.34
N TYR A 913 -18.58 -23.99 -25.84
CA TYR A 913 -18.67 -23.48 -27.21
C TYR A 913 -19.55 -22.23 -27.26
N ASN A 914 -19.19 -21.24 -28.08
CA ASN A 914 -20.03 -20.07 -28.34
C ASN A 914 -20.57 -20.10 -29.77
N THR A 915 -21.87 -20.29 -29.92
CA THR A 915 -22.50 -20.37 -31.25
C THR A 915 -22.45 -19.05 -32.03
N ALA A 916 -22.23 -17.92 -31.35
CA ALA A 916 -22.06 -16.61 -31.98
C ALA A 916 -20.63 -16.36 -32.48
N ARG A 917 -19.65 -17.17 -32.05
CA ARG A 917 -18.25 -17.09 -32.47
C ARG A 917 -17.72 -18.48 -32.84
N PRO A 918 -18.28 -19.11 -33.90
CA PRO A 918 -17.91 -20.48 -34.29
C PRO A 918 -16.42 -20.63 -34.62
N GLN A 919 -15.76 -19.56 -35.06
CA GLN A 919 -14.32 -19.52 -35.35
C GLN A 919 -13.43 -19.77 -34.14
N ASP A 920 -13.92 -19.54 -32.91
CA ASP A 920 -13.15 -19.76 -31.67
C ASP A 920 -13.01 -21.26 -31.36
N GLY A 921 -13.78 -22.12 -32.03
CA GLY A 921 -13.85 -23.55 -31.74
C GLY A 921 -14.50 -23.87 -30.39
N TYR A 922 -14.45 -25.14 -29.99
CA TYR A 922 -14.82 -25.57 -28.64
C TYR A 922 -13.56 -25.66 -27.76
N ARG A 923 -13.74 -25.53 -26.43
CA ARG A 923 -12.67 -25.76 -25.45
C ARG A 923 -13.08 -26.81 -24.44
N MET A 924 -12.13 -27.64 -24.04
CA MET A 924 -12.29 -28.54 -22.90
C MET A 924 -11.79 -27.84 -21.65
N VAL A 925 -12.58 -27.89 -20.58
CA VAL A 925 -12.24 -27.25 -19.31
C VAL A 925 -12.48 -28.24 -18.19
N GLN A 926 -11.46 -28.43 -17.34
CA GLN A 926 -11.59 -29.26 -16.15
C GLN A 926 -11.82 -28.38 -14.91
N GLN A 927 -12.92 -28.62 -14.23
CA GLN A 927 -13.23 -28.05 -12.93
C GLN A 927 -12.78 -29.01 -11.82
N PHE A 928 -12.01 -28.50 -10.87
CA PHE A 928 -11.58 -29.17 -9.66
C PHE A 928 -12.28 -28.52 -8.45
N GLN A 929 -13.19 -29.25 -7.81
CA GLN A 929 -13.87 -28.83 -6.59
C GLN A 929 -13.23 -29.51 -5.37
N PHE A 930 -12.60 -28.71 -4.51
CA PHE A 930 -11.92 -29.19 -3.31
C PHE A 930 -12.85 -29.15 -2.09
N LEU A 931 -13.14 -30.33 -1.55
CA LEU A 931 -14.01 -30.55 -0.39
C LEU A 931 -13.24 -30.56 0.94
N GLY A 932 -11.91 -30.72 0.90
CA GLY A 932 -11.04 -30.83 2.08
C GLY A 932 -10.86 -29.53 2.90
N TRP A 933 -11.65 -28.48 2.60
CA TRP A 933 -11.63 -27.19 3.30
C TRP A 933 -13.01 -26.84 3.88
N PRO A 934 -13.36 -27.31 5.08
CA PRO A 934 -14.64 -27.01 5.72
C PRO A 934 -14.85 -25.51 5.96
N MET A 935 -16.10 -25.04 5.94
CA MET A 935 -16.44 -23.61 6.09
C MET A 935 -16.06 -23.01 7.43
N TYR A 936 -16.10 -23.80 8.50
CA TYR A 936 -15.80 -23.35 9.87
C TYR A 936 -14.29 -23.34 10.20
N ARG A 937 -13.42 -23.62 9.22
CA ARG A 937 -11.97 -23.60 9.40
C ARG A 937 -11.28 -22.57 8.53
N ASP A 938 -10.22 -22.00 9.10
CA ASP A 938 -9.35 -21.04 8.42
C ASP A 938 -8.41 -21.70 7.41
N THR A 939 -8.14 -23.01 7.52
CA THR A 939 -7.21 -23.78 6.68
C THR A 939 -7.74 -25.17 6.32
N PRO A 940 -7.25 -25.81 5.23
CA PRO A 940 -7.59 -27.19 4.87
C PRO A 940 -7.25 -28.19 5.97
N VAL A 941 -8.00 -29.30 6.01
CA VAL A 941 -7.74 -30.39 6.98
C VAL A 941 -6.42 -31.11 6.67
N SER A 942 -6.12 -31.34 5.39
CA SER A 942 -4.96 -32.11 4.95
C SER A 942 -4.11 -31.32 3.96
N LYS A 943 -2.84 -31.08 4.34
CA LYS A 943 -1.82 -30.46 3.48
C LYS A 943 -1.52 -31.30 2.24
N ARG A 944 -1.45 -32.62 2.42
CA ARG A 944 -1.21 -33.58 1.35
C ARG A 944 -2.35 -33.58 0.32
N SER A 945 -3.60 -33.54 0.78
CA SER A 945 -4.78 -33.46 -0.10
C SER A 945 -4.77 -32.13 -0.90
N PHE A 946 -4.40 -31.02 -0.25
CA PHE A 946 -4.26 -29.73 -0.93
C PHE A 946 -3.13 -29.72 -1.98
N LEU A 947 -1.98 -30.36 -1.70
CA LEU A 947 -0.90 -30.52 -2.67
C LEU A 947 -1.31 -31.38 -3.86
N LYS A 948 -2.11 -32.44 -3.63
CA LYS A 948 -2.65 -33.25 -4.73
C LYS A 948 -3.53 -32.44 -5.66
N LEU A 949 -4.39 -31.56 -5.13
CA LEU A 949 -5.18 -30.63 -5.94
C LEU A 949 -4.26 -29.78 -6.84
N VAL A 950 -3.22 -29.17 -6.28
CA VAL A 950 -2.26 -28.36 -7.06
C VAL A 950 -1.60 -29.23 -8.15
N HIS A 951 -1.19 -30.45 -7.82
CA HIS A 951 -0.59 -31.37 -8.79
C HIS A 951 -1.55 -31.82 -9.90
N GLN A 952 -2.82 -32.08 -9.58
CA GLN A 952 -3.84 -32.43 -10.58
C GLN A 952 -4.10 -31.27 -11.54
N VAL A 953 -4.13 -30.03 -11.05
CA VAL A 953 -4.25 -28.83 -11.89
C VAL A 953 -3.01 -28.67 -12.78
N ASP A 954 -1.80 -28.73 -12.23
CA ASP A 954 -0.55 -28.67 -12.99
C ASP A 954 -0.53 -29.75 -14.10
N LYS A 955 -0.89 -30.98 -13.76
CA LYS A 955 -0.92 -32.11 -14.70
C LYS A 955 -1.88 -31.87 -15.86
N TRP A 956 -3.10 -31.39 -15.58
CA TRP A 956 -4.07 -31.10 -16.63
C TRP A 956 -3.63 -29.97 -17.56
N GLN A 957 -3.04 -28.90 -16.98
CA GLN A 957 -2.48 -27.79 -17.77
C GLN A 957 -1.39 -28.30 -18.72
N ASP A 958 -0.44 -29.08 -18.21
CA ASP A 958 0.65 -29.63 -19.02
C ASP A 958 0.14 -30.58 -20.12
N GLU A 959 -0.85 -31.44 -19.84
CA GLU A 959 -1.37 -32.43 -20.78
C GLU A 959 -2.26 -31.83 -21.90
N TYR A 960 -3.05 -30.78 -21.62
CA TYR A 960 -4.06 -30.28 -22.56
C TYR A 960 -3.52 -29.20 -23.52
N ASP A 961 -2.73 -28.25 -23.05
CA ASP A 961 -2.20 -27.17 -23.90
C ASP A 961 -0.71 -26.87 -23.70
N GLY A 962 0.03 -27.79 -23.10
CA GLY A 962 1.46 -27.58 -22.82
C GLY A 962 1.72 -26.54 -21.72
N GLY A 963 0.70 -26.25 -20.90
CA GLY A 963 0.77 -25.34 -19.78
C GLY A 963 0.55 -23.87 -20.13
N GLU A 964 0.00 -23.54 -21.30
CA GLU A 964 -0.33 -22.16 -21.71
C GLU A 964 -1.70 -21.68 -21.20
N GLY A 965 -2.50 -22.60 -20.64
CA GLY A 965 -3.86 -22.36 -20.20
C GLY A 965 -3.96 -21.62 -18.89
N ARG A 966 -5.02 -20.82 -18.74
CA ARG A 966 -5.27 -20.10 -17.49
C ARG A 966 -6.09 -20.92 -16.51
N THR A 967 -5.86 -20.68 -15.22
CA THR A 967 -6.63 -21.30 -14.14
C THR A 967 -7.52 -20.25 -13.48
N VAL A 968 -8.84 -20.44 -13.57
CA VAL A 968 -9.80 -19.66 -12.78
C VAL A 968 -9.82 -20.21 -11.36
N VAL A 969 -9.62 -19.37 -10.34
CA VAL A 969 -9.63 -19.80 -8.94
C VAL A 969 -10.70 -19.02 -8.20
N HIS A 970 -11.67 -19.70 -7.60
CA HIS A 970 -12.75 -19.02 -6.91
C HIS A 970 -13.10 -19.63 -5.54
N CYS A 971 -13.41 -18.73 -4.62
CA CYS A 971 -14.01 -18.98 -3.32
C CYS A 971 -15.08 -17.89 -3.09
N LEU A 972 -15.65 -17.79 -1.88
CA LEU A 972 -16.74 -16.84 -1.60
C LEU A 972 -16.49 -15.43 -2.16
N ASN A 973 -15.38 -14.80 -1.76
CA ASN A 973 -15.04 -13.43 -2.14
C ASN A 973 -13.81 -13.33 -3.06
N GLY A 974 -13.31 -14.45 -3.60
CA GLY A 974 -12.12 -14.46 -4.47
C GLY A 974 -10.87 -13.87 -3.79
N GLY A 975 -10.61 -14.28 -2.54
CA GLY A 975 -9.49 -13.80 -1.71
C GLY A 975 -8.92 -14.94 -0.89
N GLY A 976 -8.73 -14.76 0.42
CA GLY A 976 -8.42 -15.80 1.43
C GLY A 976 -8.02 -17.18 0.90
N ARG A 977 -9.00 -18.07 0.67
CA ARG A 977 -8.78 -19.42 0.13
C ARG A 977 -8.17 -19.45 -1.28
N SER A 978 -8.72 -18.66 -2.20
CA SER A 978 -8.14 -18.49 -3.55
C SER A 978 -6.70 -18.01 -3.48
N GLY A 979 -6.39 -17.11 -2.55
CA GLY A 979 -5.04 -16.64 -2.29
C GLY A 979 -4.12 -17.72 -1.78
N ALA A 980 -4.57 -18.55 -0.84
CA ALA A 980 -3.77 -19.67 -0.37
C ALA A 980 -3.44 -20.66 -1.49
N PHE A 981 -4.40 -20.96 -2.39
CA PHE A 981 -4.14 -21.80 -3.56
C PHE A 981 -3.10 -21.18 -4.48
N CYS A 982 -3.31 -19.93 -4.93
CA CYS A 982 -2.37 -19.24 -5.82
C CYS A 982 -0.97 -19.10 -5.18
N SER A 983 -0.88 -18.76 -3.89
CA SER A 983 0.39 -18.68 -3.17
C SER A 983 1.10 -20.02 -3.08
N VAL A 984 0.38 -21.10 -2.77
CA VAL A 984 0.96 -22.44 -2.73
C VAL A 984 1.44 -22.87 -4.12
N SER A 985 0.66 -22.63 -5.18
CA SER A 985 1.10 -22.93 -6.55
C SER A 985 2.41 -22.20 -6.88
N ILE A 986 2.49 -20.89 -6.62
CA ILE A 986 3.73 -20.10 -6.82
C ILE A 986 4.90 -20.67 -6.00
N VAL A 987 4.69 -21.00 -4.73
CA VAL A 987 5.74 -21.54 -3.85
C VAL A 987 6.21 -22.93 -4.31
N CYS A 988 5.30 -23.80 -4.75
CA CYS A 988 5.64 -25.09 -5.32
C CYS A 988 6.49 -24.94 -6.60
N GLU A 989 6.17 -23.96 -7.45
CA GLU A 989 6.98 -23.64 -8.63
C GLU A 989 8.38 -23.12 -8.26
N MET A 990 8.49 -22.24 -7.27
CA MET A 990 9.78 -21.75 -6.73
C MET A 990 10.64 -22.91 -6.21
N LEU A 991 10.05 -23.82 -5.44
CA LEU A 991 10.73 -25.01 -4.92
C LEU A 991 11.24 -25.91 -6.05
N ARG A 992 10.40 -26.16 -7.04
CA ARG A 992 10.70 -27.03 -8.19
C ARG A 992 11.84 -26.47 -9.04
N GLN A 993 11.85 -25.16 -9.30
CA GLN A 993 12.81 -24.56 -10.23
C GLN A 993 14.08 -24.05 -9.56
N GLN A 994 14.02 -23.59 -8.31
CA GLN A 994 15.10 -22.80 -7.71
C GLN A 994 15.56 -23.30 -6.36
N ARG A 995 14.89 -24.34 -5.83
CA ARG A 995 15.23 -24.89 -4.51
C ARG A 995 15.21 -23.79 -3.42
N CYS A 996 14.29 -22.83 -3.54
CA CYS A 996 14.04 -21.79 -2.54
C CYS A 996 12.53 -21.56 -2.36
N VAL A 997 12.16 -20.96 -1.22
CA VAL A 997 10.79 -20.56 -0.87
C VAL A 997 10.78 -19.11 -0.45
N ASP A 998 9.85 -18.33 -0.98
CA ASP A 998 9.58 -16.98 -0.49
C ASP A 998 8.06 -16.76 -0.42
N VAL A 999 7.46 -17.21 0.68
CA VAL A 999 6.00 -17.10 0.89
C VAL A 999 5.59 -15.63 0.99
N PHE A 1000 6.40 -14.80 1.65
CA PHE A 1000 6.13 -13.37 1.76
C PHE A 1000 6.05 -12.71 0.38
N HIS A 1001 7.04 -12.95 -0.49
CA HIS A 1001 7.04 -12.43 -1.85
C HIS A 1001 5.84 -12.96 -2.66
N ALA A 1002 5.55 -14.26 -2.60
CA ALA A 1002 4.43 -14.86 -3.31
C ALA A 1002 3.08 -14.23 -2.91
N VAL A 1003 2.83 -14.06 -1.62
CA VAL A 1003 1.57 -13.45 -1.13
C VAL A 1003 1.53 -11.96 -1.45
N LYS A 1004 2.64 -11.25 -1.29
CA LYS A 1004 2.72 -9.82 -1.58
C LYS A 1004 2.45 -9.52 -3.06
N THR A 1005 3.01 -10.30 -3.98
CA THR A 1005 2.74 -10.17 -5.42
C THR A 1005 1.25 -10.34 -5.73
N LEU A 1006 0.58 -11.30 -5.09
CA LEU A 1006 -0.89 -11.44 -5.23
C LEU A 1006 -1.64 -10.25 -4.62
N ARG A 1007 -1.20 -9.75 -3.46
CA ARG A 1007 -1.83 -8.60 -2.78
C ARG A 1007 -1.67 -7.27 -3.51
N ASN A 1008 -0.60 -7.12 -4.30
CA ASN A 1008 -0.42 -5.98 -5.21
C ASN A 1008 -1.53 -5.92 -6.28
N ASN A 1009 -2.06 -7.09 -6.69
CA ASN A 1009 -3.17 -7.17 -7.65
C ASN A 1009 -4.54 -7.17 -6.96
N LYS A 1010 -4.66 -7.79 -5.78
CA LYS A 1010 -5.91 -7.81 -5.01
C LYS A 1010 -5.64 -7.90 -3.49
N PRO A 1011 -6.00 -6.89 -2.67
CA PRO A 1011 -5.54 -6.81 -1.28
C PRO A 1011 -5.95 -7.95 -0.34
N ASN A 1012 -7.09 -8.62 -0.58
CA ASN A 1012 -7.64 -9.64 0.31
C ASN A 1012 -7.09 -11.06 0.04
N MET A 1013 -5.95 -11.18 -0.64
CA MET A 1013 -5.28 -12.47 -0.88
C MET A 1013 -4.55 -12.94 0.37
N VAL A 1014 -4.87 -14.16 0.84
CA VAL A 1014 -4.39 -14.74 2.11
C VAL A 1014 -4.68 -13.79 3.26
N ASP A 1015 -5.94 -13.71 3.68
CA ASP A 1015 -6.45 -12.69 4.61
C ASP A 1015 -6.17 -13.01 6.09
N LEU A 1016 -5.86 -14.26 6.42
CA LEU A 1016 -5.62 -14.73 7.78
C LEU A 1016 -4.19 -15.20 8.02
N LEU A 1017 -3.67 -14.97 9.23
CA LEU A 1017 -2.36 -15.47 9.65
C LEU A 1017 -2.25 -17.00 9.56
N GLU A 1018 -3.34 -17.72 9.85
CA GLU A 1018 -3.34 -19.18 9.79
C GLU A 1018 -3.25 -19.69 8.34
N GLN A 1019 -3.85 -18.99 7.37
CA GLN A 1019 -3.64 -19.29 5.94
C GLN A 1019 -2.19 -18.99 5.50
N TYR A 1020 -1.61 -17.89 6.01
CA TYR A 1020 -0.23 -17.54 5.73
C TYR A 1020 0.75 -18.60 6.25
N LYS A 1021 0.57 -19.07 7.48
CA LYS A 1021 1.30 -20.23 8.05
C LYS A 1021 1.09 -21.48 7.21
N PHE A 1022 -0.15 -21.74 6.78
CA PHE A 1022 -0.48 -22.90 5.98
C PHE A 1022 0.33 -22.95 4.68
N CYS A 1023 0.61 -21.83 4.02
CA CYS A 1023 1.50 -21.80 2.85
C CYS A 1023 2.91 -22.33 3.16
N TYR A 1024 3.50 -21.96 4.31
CA TYR A 1024 4.78 -22.52 4.76
C TYR A 1024 4.70 -24.01 5.06
N GLU A 1025 3.64 -24.45 5.74
CA GLU A 1025 3.49 -25.85 6.10
C GLU A 1025 3.29 -26.73 4.88
N VAL A 1026 2.58 -26.24 3.86
CA VAL A 1026 2.42 -26.93 2.58
C VAL A 1026 3.76 -26.99 1.83
N ALA A 1027 4.56 -25.92 1.86
CA ALA A 1027 5.91 -25.93 1.30
C ALA A 1027 6.81 -26.98 1.97
N LEU A 1028 6.70 -27.15 3.29
CA LEU A 1028 7.39 -28.21 4.03
C LEU A 1028 6.88 -29.61 3.65
N GLU A 1029 5.56 -29.78 3.51
CA GLU A 1029 4.96 -31.04 3.07
C GLU A 1029 5.42 -31.41 1.65
N TYR A 1030 5.50 -30.43 0.75
CA TYR A 1030 5.99 -30.61 -0.62
C TYR A 1030 7.42 -31.17 -0.61
N LEU A 1031 8.31 -30.61 0.21
CA LEU A 1031 9.69 -31.10 0.37
C LEU A 1031 9.79 -32.50 0.98
N ASN A 1032 8.79 -32.93 1.75
CA ASN A 1032 8.76 -34.30 2.30
C ASN A 1032 8.19 -35.32 1.29
N SER A 1033 7.44 -34.83 0.30
CA SER A 1033 6.79 -35.65 -0.73
C SER A 1033 7.60 -35.79 -2.02
N ALA A 1034 8.54 -34.87 -2.26
CA ALA A 1034 9.51 -34.90 -3.35
C ALA A 1034 10.77 -35.67 -2.95
#